data_AF-A0A939L6Y1-F1
#
_entry.id   AF-A0A939L6Y1-F1
#
_cell.length_a   1.000
_cell.length_b   1.000
_cell.length_c   1.000
_cell.angle_alpha   90.00
_cell.angle_beta   90.00
_cell.angle_gamma   90.00
#
_symmetry.space_group_name_H-M   'P 1'
#
loop_
_entity.id
_entity.type
_entity.pdbx_description
1 polymer ?
#
loop_
_entity_poly.entity_id
_entity_poly.type
_entity_poly.pdbx_seq_one_letter_code
_entity_poly.pdbx_strand_id
1 'polypeptide(L)'
;RTEREAQRAYQQSREAEVARRTAELDARVEELRGLLAAGLAAPGFGPQALLAPRPVPPFEPGPLGEPVPMPDQTSAAYHVPPPDAAQARNAGVRRQYEQYLAQARARFEQDWYAAQAREADRQRRLAAYHQEYLAWVERFRREEEERGARTEELLRRLRAGEPEAVQEYFTAGLYASAAWPEGFPHRVAAAWEASSRQLVVNWELPGPDVVPAAARVRYVKTDDREAEVARPATERKALYREVLAQSALRVVAELFRADRGGLLDSVVLNGFVLGIDPATGREAERFLSTVTVSRADFAELALDRVAPVECFQGLSGRLSSRPERLDEVKPDRLPETVGGGLAGHFGEDDPDLFEMDPIEFEELIAELFRLRGFRVMTTARSGDVGVDVIAEDLDPVTGGKIVIQAKRYKRTVPPTAVRDLESTVRHHGAIKGILVTTAGFGRGSYSYIEGKPLTLVSGPELVELLAEQGLRGRLGGGTAEAAAQPAAAEPESAPQSTLTVSWQSRTAGGDAVELDVTAFLCARGRVLSDEHFVFFNNPQDPDGAVRLHPTRSVPGEPTRAAHLSLDLHRLPAAVEEVVVAVSTEEEEPPALPLGYVYGLAVAASYGPGAAGPAKWPGANGGVPDSAMLLGSFQRADGGWQFAPSGRAVTNGLAGLATAFGVAVE
;
A
#
# COMPACT_ATOMS: atom_id res chain seq x y z
N ARG A 1 -37.84 29.01 35.66
CA ARG A 1 -38.69 28.50 34.53
C ARG A 1 -37.81 28.26 33.31
N THR A 2 -37.00 29.26 32.95
CA THR A 2 -35.93 29.23 31.93
C THR A 2 -34.90 28.09 32.10
N GLU A 3 -34.38 27.82 33.30
CA GLU A 3 -33.40 26.72 33.51
C GLU A 3 -34.00 25.32 33.30
N ARG A 4 -35.27 25.12 33.69
CA ARG A 4 -35.97 23.85 33.47
C ARG A 4 -36.30 23.64 31.99
N GLU A 5 -36.56 24.71 31.25
CA GLU A 5 -36.77 24.68 29.80
C GLU A 5 -35.46 24.37 29.07
N ALA A 6 -34.34 24.98 29.46
CA ALA A 6 -33.02 24.69 28.92
C ALA A 6 -32.57 23.23 29.18
N GLN A 7 -32.79 22.72 30.41
CA GLN A 7 -32.44 21.33 30.75
C GLN A 7 -33.30 20.32 29.97
N ARG A 8 -34.58 20.62 29.72
CA ARG A 8 -35.46 19.80 28.88
C ARG A 8 -35.02 19.82 27.42
N ALA A 9 -34.66 20.98 26.88
CA ALA A 9 -34.15 21.10 25.51
C ALA A 9 -32.83 20.33 25.32
N TYR A 10 -31.92 20.38 26.30
CA TYR A 10 -30.71 19.59 26.31
C TYR A 10 -30.99 18.08 26.32
N GLN A 11 -31.86 17.61 27.22
CA GLN A 11 -32.25 16.20 27.27
C GLN A 11 -32.91 15.73 25.97
N GLN A 12 -33.78 16.54 25.37
CA GLN A 12 -34.39 16.25 24.07
C GLN A 12 -33.35 16.17 22.95
N SER A 13 -32.34 17.04 22.95
CA SER A 13 -31.24 16.99 21.98
C SER A 13 -30.43 15.69 22.12
N ARG A 14 -30.11 15.28 23.35
CA ARG A 14 -29.37 14.03 23.60
C ARG A 14 -30.21 12.80 23.23
N GLU A 15 -31.50 12.79 23.55
CA GLU A 15 -32.43 11.73 23.14
C GLU A 15 -32.57 11.65 21.61
N ALA A 16 -32.60 12.79 20.91
CA ALA A 16 -32.64 12.84 19.45
C ALA A 16 -31.35 12.32 18.80
N GLU A 17 -30.19 12.64 19.36
CA GLU A 17 -28.89 12.13 18.89
C GLU A 17 -28.78 10.61 19.06
N VAL A 18 -29.22 10.08 20.21
CA VAL A 18 -29.30 8.63 20.47
C VAL A 18 -30.25 7.92 19.50
N ALA A 19 -31.40 8.53 19.21
CA ALA A 19 -32.34 8.01 18.22
C ALA A 19 -31.72 7.99 16.82
N ARG A 20 -30.99 9.04 16.42
CA ARG A 20 -30.28 9.11 15.13
C ARG A 20 -29.23 8.00 15.02
N ARG A 21 -28.35 7.84 16.01
CA ARG A 21 -27.32 6.78 16.00
C ARG A 21 -27.91 5.38 15.99
N THR A 22 -29.04 5.18 16.67
CA THR A 22 -29.77 3.89 16.61
C THR A 22 -30.34 3.64 15.21
N ALA A 23 -30.93 4.66 14.58
CA ALA A 23 -31.40 4.55 13.21
C ALA A 23 -30.27 4.30 12.20
N GLU A 24 -29.08 4.87 12.40
CA GLU A 24 -27.87 4.58 11.59
C GLU A 24 -27.45 3.10 11.71
N LEU A 25 -27.47 2.53 12.93
CA LEU A 25 -27.18 1.11 13.16
C LEU A 25 -28.21 0.20 12.50
N ASP A 26 -29.50 0.54 12.59
CA ASP A 26 -30.59 -0.22 11.96
C ASP A 26 -30.49 -0.15 10.43
N ALA A 27 -30.26 1.05 9.87
CA ALA A 27 -30.06 1.24 8.44
C ALA A 27 -28.88 0.43 7.89
N ARG A 28 -27.75 0.37 8.63
CA ARG A 28 -26.61 -0.47 8.24
C ARG A 28 -26.96 -1.95 8.23
N VAL A 29 -27.77 -2.44 9.18
CA VAL A 29 -28.21 -3.84 9.16
C VAL A 29 -29.14 -4.13 8.00
N GLU A 30 -30.09 -3.25 7.71
CA GLU A 30 -31.00 -3.42 6.58
C GLU A 30 -30.25 -3.40 5.24
N GLU A 31 -29.26 -2.53 5.09
CA GLU A 31 -28.35 -2.53 3.94
C GLU A 31 -27.64 -3.89 3.78
N LEU A 32 -27.11 -4.44 4.88
CA LEU A 32 -26.44 -5.75 4.87
C LEU A 32 -27.41 -6.92 4.58
N ARG A 33 -28.67 -6.86 5.02
CA ARG A 33 -29.71 -7.84 4.71
C ARG A 33 -30.21 -7.73 3.26
N GLY A 34 -30.03 -6.57 2.63
CA GLY A 34 -30.47 -6.27 1.28
C GLY A 34 -29.41 -6.41 0.19
N LEU A 35 -28.20 -6.90 0.49
CA LEU A 35 -27.05 -6.96 -0.42
C LEU A 35 -27.35 -7.61 -1.77
N LEU A 36 -27.97 -8.80 -1.74
CA LEU A 36 -28.30 -9.55 -2.94
C LEU A 36 -29.38 -8.83 -3.75
N ALA A 37 -30.46 -8.40 -3.09
CA ALA A 37 -31.57 -7.70 -3.73
C ALA A 37 -31.12 -6.38 -4.39
N ALA A 38 -30.27 -5.60 -3.71
CA ALA A 38 -29.69 -4.37 -4.23
C ALA A 38 -28.82 -4.63 -5.47
N GLY A 39 -27.97 -5.66 -5.44
CA GLY A 39 -27.14 -6.06 -6.59
C GLY A 39 -27.97 -6.53 -7.78
N LEU A 40 -29.06 -7.27 -7.54
CA LEU A 40 -29.97 -7.70 -8.60
C LEU A 40 -30.73 -6.53 -9.24
N ALA A 41 -31.11 -5.53 -8.45
CA ALA A 41 -31.79 -4.32 -8.93
C ALA A 41 -30.87 -3.39 -9.75
N ALA A 42 -29.55 -3.44 -9.51
CA ALA A 42 -28.59 -2.64 -10.26
C ALA A 42 -28.54 -3.05 -11.76
N PRO A 43 -28.27 -2.10 -12.68
CA PRO A 43 -28.09 -2.42 -14.09
C PRO A 43 -26.91 -3.38 -14.26
N GLY A 44 -27.11 -4.43 -15.05
CA GLY A 44 -26.05 -5.42 -15.29
C GLY A 44 -24.95 -4.85 -16.17
N PHE A 45 -23.70 -5.18 -15.86
CA PHE A 45 -22.57 -4.90 -16.72
C PHE A 45 -22.73 -5.60 -18.08
N GLY A 46 -22.22 -4.97 -19.14
CA GLY A 46 -22.26 -5.54 -20.48
C GLY A 46 -21.30 -4.86 -21.43
N PRO A 47 -21.05 -5.43 -22.62
CA PRO A 47 -20.03 -4.93 -23.55
C PRO A 47 -20.24 -3.47 -23.97
N GLN A 48 -21.51 -3.06 -24.07
CA GLN A 48 -21.88 -1.68 -24.44
C GLN A 48 -21.46 -0.65 -23.40
N ALA A 49 -21.35 -1.03 -22.12
CA ALA A 49 -20.89 -0.13 -21.07
C ALA A 49 -19.43 0.28 -21.28
N LEU A 50 -18.60 -0.62 -21.81
CA LEU A 50 -17.20 -0.35 -22.12
C LEU A 50 -17.05 0.57 -23.35
N LEU A 51 -17.96 0.47 -24.31
CA LEU A 51 -17.92 1.23 -25.56
C LEU A 51 -18.51 2.65 -25.43
N ALA A 52 -19.16 2.99 -24.33
CA ALA A 52 -19.76 4.30 -24.15
C ALA A 52 -18.66 5.40 -24.18
N PRO A 53 -18.72 6.37 -25.13
CA PRO A 53 -17.73 7.44 -25.19
C PRO A 53 -17.93 8.41 -24.04
N ARG A 54 -16.83 8.91 -23.46
CA ARG A 54 -16.91 9.96 -22.44
C ARG A 54 -17.18 11.31 -23.11
N PRO A 55 -18.17 12.09 -22.65
CA PRO A 55 -18.44 13.39 -23.24
C PRO A 55 -17.32 14.37 -22.93
N VAL A 56 -17.02 15.24 -23.91
CA VAL A 56 -16.10 16.36 -23.70
C VAL A 56 -16.76 17.38 -22.76
N PRO A 57 -16.15 17.73 -21.62
CA PRO A 57 -16.61 18.79 -20.74
C PRO A 57 -16.70 20.13 -21.49
N PRO A 58 -17.72 20.97 -21.22
CA PRO A 58 -17.85 22.28 -21.84
C PRO A 58 -16.70 23.22 -21.41
N PHE A 59 -16.42 24.23 -22.23
CA PHE A 59 -15.45 25.27 -21.88
C PHE A 59 -16.03 26.21 -20.82
N GLU A 60 -15.40 26.25 -19.64
CA GLU A 60 -15.83 27.08 -18.51
C GLU A 60 -14.75 28.12 -18.17
N PRO A 61 -14.81 29.34 -18.74
CA PRO A 61 -13.78 30.37 -18.53
C PRO A 61 -13.82 31.03 -17.14
N GLY A 62 -14.86 30.76 -16.34
CA GLY A 62 -15.05 31.38 -15.02
C GLY A 62 -14.96 32.92 -15.09
N PRO A 63 -14.21 33.58 -14.18
CA PRO A 63 -14.04 35.04 -14.18
C PRO A 63 -13.43 35.62 -15.45
N LEU A 64 -12.68 34.83 -16.23
CA LEU A 64 -12.16 35.30 -17.53
C LEU A 64 -13.28 35.47 -18.55
N GLY A 65 -14.46 34.89 -18.35
CA GLY A 65 -15.63 35.09 -19.20
C GLY A 65 -16.30 36.46 -19.01
N GLU A 66 -16.04 37.14 -17.89
CA GLU A 66 -16.71 38.39 -17.53
C GLU A 66 -15.90 39.62 -18.02
N PRO A 67 -16.47 40.50 -18.87
CA PRO A 67 -15.78 41.71 -19.31
C PRO A 67 -15.45 42.66 -18.17
N VAL A 68 -14.28 43.32 -18.23
CA VAL A 68 -13.91 44.35 -17.24
C VAL A 68 -14.83 45.57 -17.43
N PRO A 69 -15.53 46.03 -16.39
CA PRO A 69 -16.38 47.21 -16.49
C PRO A 69 -15.54 48.46 -16.73
N MET A 70 -15.93 49.26 -17.73
CA MET A 70 -15.26 50.52 -18.03
C MET A 70 -15.78 51.65 -17.13
N PRO A 71 -14.91 52.55 -16.64
CA PRO A 71 -15.33 53.73 -15.89
C PRO A 71 -16.28 54.60 -16.71
N ASP A 72 -17.33 55.09 -16.06
CA ASP A 72 -18.29 56.03 -16.64
C ASP A 72 -18.01 57.44 -16.13
N GLN A 73 -17.78 58.38 -17.06
CA GLN A 73 -17.47 59.78 -16.76
C GLN A 73 -18.63 60.50 -16.06
N THR A 74 -19.85 60.00 -16.21
CA THR A 74 -21.06 60.56 -15.57
C THR A 74 -21.27 60.06 -14.15
N SER A 75 -20.45 59.10 -13.68
CA SER A 75 -20.57 58.56 -12.34
C SER A 75 -20.20 59.58 -11.25
N ALA A 76 -20.80 59.42 -10.06
CA ALA A 76 -20.54 60.29 -8.91
C ALA A 76 -19.06 60.34 -8.50
N ALA A 77 -18.25 59.34 -8.87
CA ALA A 77 -16.83 59.27 -8.57
C ALA A 77 -15.98 60.34 -9.31
N TYR A 78 -16.46 60.84 -10.45
CA TYR A 78 -15.76 61.83 -11.28
C TYR A 78 -16.53 63.15 -11.42
N HIS A 79 -17.74 63.24 -10.85
CA HIS A 79 -18.56 64.44 -10.90
C HIS A 79 -18.05 65.51 -9.91
N VAL A 80 -17.74 66.70 -10.43
CA VAL A 80 -17.40 67.88 -9.62
C VAL A 80 -18.54 68.89 -9.72
N PRO A 81 -19.30 69.14 -8.63
CA PRO A 81 -20.42 70.07 -8.67
C PRO A 81 -19.94 71.49 -8.95
N PRO A 82 -20.65 72.25 -9.83
CA PRO A 82 -20.30 73.63 -10.11
C PRO A 82 -20.52 74.53 -8.89
N PRO A 83 -19.69 75.58 -8.69
CA PRO A 83 -19.91 76.55 -7.62
C PRO A 83 -21.16 77.39 -7.90
N ASP A 84 -21.86 77.78 -6.84
CA ASP A 84 -23.05 78.63 -6.97
C ASP A 84 -22.70 80.04 -7.49
N ALA A 85 -23.69 80.74 -8.05
CA ALA A 85 -23.50 82.05 -8.70
C ALA A 85 -22.80 83.11 -7.83
N ALA A 86 -22.97 83.06 -6.50
CA ALA A 86 -22.27 83.94 -5.56
C ALA A 86 -20.79 83.56 -5.37
N GLN A 87 -20.49 82.26 -5.33
CA GLN A 87 -19.15 81.70 -5.15
C GLN A 87 -18.30 81.87 -6.42
N ALA A 88 -18.91 81.74 -7.59
CA ALA A 88 -18.25 81.92 -8.89
C ALA A 88 -17.69 83.33 -9.14
N ARG A 89 -18.11 84.34 -8.36
CA ARG A 89 -17.55 85.71 -8.43
C ARG A 89 -16.12 85.78 -7.89
N ASN A 90 -15.74 84.87 -6.98
CA ASN A 90 -14.41 84.82 -6.41
C ASN A 90 -13.43 84.13 -7.40
N ALA A 91 -12.35 84.84 -7.78
CA ALA A 91 -11.35 84.32 -8.70
C ALA A 91 -10.54 83.14 -8.12
N GLY A 92 -10.39 83.05 -6.80
CA GLY A 92 -9.75 81.91 -6.13
C GLY A 92 -10.61 80.65 -6.18
N VAL A 93 -11.93 80.79 -5.97
CA VAL A 93 -12.89 79.68 -6.04
C VAL A 93 -13.01 79.13 -7.47
N ARG A 94 -13.01 79.99 -8.49
CA ARG A 94 -12.97 79.56 -9.90
C ARG A 94 -11.71 78.74 -10.21
N ARG A 95 -10.53 79.22 -9.80
CA ARG A 95 -9.27 78.47 -9.99
C ARG A 95 -9.28 77.13 -9.27
N GLN A 96 -9.83 77.07 -8.05
CA GLN A 96 -9.94 75.83 -7.28
C GLN A 96 -10.93 74.84 -7.93
N TYR A 97 -12.06 75.31 -8.45
CA TYR A 97 -13.00 74.48 -9.21
C TYR A 97 -12.39 73.94 -10.50
N GLU A 98 -11.67 74.77 -11.26
CA GLU A 98 -10.92 74.34 -12.45
C GLU A 98 -9.86 73.29 -12.10
N GLN A 99 -9.16 73.44 -10.97
CA GLN A 99 -8.20 72.44 -10.47
C GLN A 99 -8.88 71.12 -10.12
N TYR A 100 -10.03 71.14 -9.43
CA TYR A 100 -10.77 69.92 -9.11
C TYR A 100 -11.32 69.23 -10.36
N LEU A 101 -11.84 70.00 -11.33
CA LEU A 101 -12.24 69.45 -12.64
C LEU A 101 -11.08 68.80 -13.37
N ALA A 102 -9.91 69.44 -13.40
CA ALA A 102 -8.71 68.88 -14.02
C ALA A 102 -8.26 67.59 -13.33
N GLN A 103 -8.28 67.54 -12.00
CA GLN A 103 -7.96 66.35 -11.22
C GLN A 103 -8.96 65.21 -11.46
N ALA A 104 -10.26 65.51 -11.50
CA ALA A 104 -11.30 64.51 -11.77
C ALA A 104 -11.17 63.92 -13.18
N ARG A 105 -10.85 64.75 -14.18
CA ARG A 105 -10.55 64.30 -15.56
C ARG A 105 -9.31 63.43 -15.62
N ALA A 106 -8.21 63.85 -14.99
CA ALA A 106 -6.98 63.07 -14.94
C ALA A 106 -7.18 61.71 -14.25
N ARG A 107 -7.96 61.66 -13.17
CA ARG A 107 -8.33 60.42 -12.49
C ARG A 107 -9.18 59.51 -13.39
N PHE A 108 -10.19 60.07 -14.07
CA PHE A 108 -11.01 59.32 -15.03
C PHE A 108 -10.15 58.74 -16.15
N GLU A 109 -9.27 59.54 -16.77
CA GLU A 109 -8.36 59.09 -17.82
C GLU A 109 -7.46 57.95 -17.32
N GLN A 110 -6.87 58.09 -16.12
CA GLN A 110 -6.05 57.06 -15.51
C GLN A 110 -6.82 55.77 -15.26
N ASP A 111 -8.01 55.85 -14.65
CA ASP A 111 -8.86 54.68 -14.36
C ASP A 111 -9.35 54.01 -15.64
N TRP A 112 -9.64 54.80 -16.69
CA TRP A 112 -10.06 54.32 -18.00
C TRP A 112 -8.94 53.56 -18.71
N TYR A 113 -7.72 54.13 -18.78
CA TYR A 113 -6.56 53.43 -19.33
C TYR A 113 -6.23 52.17 -18.52
N ALA A 114 -6.34 52.21 -17.19
CA ALA A 114 -6.12 51.04 -16.34
C ALA A 114 -7.19 49.95 -16.55
N ALA A 115 -8.47 50.31 -16.75
CA ALA A 115 -9.53 49.36 -17.10
C ALA A 115 -9.31 48.77 -18.49
N GLN A 116 -8.92 49.59 -19.48
CA GLN A 116 -8.62 49.13 -20.84
C GLN A 116 -7.43 48.15 -20.86
N ALA A 117 -6.36 48.43 -20.10
CA ALA A 117 -5.22 47.53 -19.98
C ALA A 117 -5.60 46.19 -19.34
N ARG A 118 -6.44 46.21 -18.29
CA ARG A 118 -6.99 45.00 -17.66
C ARG A 118 -7.89 44.20 -18.60
N GLU A 119 -8.73 44.86 -19.39
CA GLU A 119 -9.59 44.20 -20.38
C GLU A 119 -8.75 43.55 -21.49
N ALA A 120 -7.73 44.25 -21.99
CA ALA A 120 -6.81 43.69 -22.99
C ALA A 120 -6.05 42.47 -22.44
N ASP A 121 -5.64 42.52 -21.16
CA ASP A 121 -5.01 41.38 -20.51
C ASP A 121 -5.96 40.20 -20.32
N ARG A 122 -7.19 40.46 -19.86
CA ARG A 122 -8.24 39.45 -19.74
C ARG A 122 -8.52 38.78 -21.09
N GLN A 123 -8.66 39.54 -22.17
CA GLN A 123 -8.89 39.00 -23.52
C GLN A 123 -7.73 38.12 -24.00
N ARG A 124 -6.47 38.53 -23.78
CA ARG A 124 -5.30 37.69 -24.09
C ARG A 124 -5.31 36.38 -23.31
N ARG A 125 -5.58 36.44 -22.01
CA ARG A 125 -5.64 35.26 -21.12
C ARG A 125 -6.81 34.34 -21.49
N LEU A 126 -7.97 34.90 -21.81
CA LEU A 126 -9.13 34.14 -22.26
C LEU A 126 -8.84 33.43 -23.60
N ALA A 127 -8.20 34.12 -24.54
CA ALA A 127 -7.80 33.53 -25.82
C ALA A 127 -6.78 32.40 -25.65
N ALA A 128 -5.76 32.61 -24.80
CA ALA A 128 -4.79 31.57 -24.47
C ALA A 128 -5.45 30.35 -23.81
N TYR A 129 -6.31 30.57 -22.82
CA TYR A 129 -7.02 29.49 -22.14
C TYR A 129 -7.96 28.72 -23.09
N HIS A 130 -8.65 29.42 -24.00
CA HIS A 130 -9.48 28.77 -25.00
C HIS A 130 -8.64 27.93 -25.99
N GLN A 131 -7.44 28.39 -26.39
CA GLN A 131 -6.52 27.59 -27.21
C GLN A 131 -6.02 26.34 -26.47
N GLU A 132 -5.66 26.47 -25.20
CA GLU A 132 -5.28 25.33 -24.34
C GLU A 132 -6.42 24.32 -24.23
N TYR A 133 -7.66 24.80 -24.03
CA TYR A 133 -8.85 23.95 -24.01
C TYR A 133 -9.03 23.22 -25.34
N LEU A 134 -8.94 23.89 -26.49
CA LEU A 134 -9.08 23.24 -27.80
C LEU A 134 -8.01 22.16 -28.03
N ALA A 135 -6.76 22.44 -27.66
CA ALA A 135 -5.68 21.46 -27.74
C ALA A 135 -5.91 20.26 -26.80
N TRP A 136 -6.43 20.52 -25.60
CA TRP A 136 -6.84 19.46 -24.68
C TRP A 136 -7.99 18.62 -25.24
N VAL A 137 -9.01 19.24 -25.85
CA VAL A 137 -10.14 18.54 -26.47
C VAL A 137 -9.68 17.62 -27.60
N GLU A 138 -8.71 18.04 -28.42
CA GLU A 138 -8.16 17.18 -29.48
C GLU A 138 -7.44 15.96 -28.89
N ARG A 139 -6.60 16.15 -27.86
CA ARG A 139 -5.94 15.03 -27.16
C ARG A 139 -6.96 14.08 -26.53
N PHE A 140 -7.94 14.63 -25.81
CA PHE A 140 -9.00 13.85 -25.18
C PHE A 140 -9.78 13.00 -26.19
N ARG A 141 -10.09 13.55 -27.38
CA ARG A 141 -10.78 12.79 -28.42
C ARG A 141 -9.92 11.65 -28.97
N ARG A 142 -8.62 11.88 -29.20
CA ARG A 142 -7.70 10.82 -29.64
C ARG A 142 -7.58 9.71 -28.59
N GLU A 143 -7.45 10.07 -27.31
CA GLU A 143 -7.43 9.11 -26.20
C GLU A 143 -8.73 8.30 -26.13
N GLU A 144 -9.89 8.93 -26.35
CA GLU A 144 -11.18 8.22 -26.41
C GLU A 144 -11.30 7.30 -27.63
N GLU A 145 -10.77 7.69 -28.80
CA GLU A 145 -10.71 6.84 -29.99
C GLU A 145 -9.81 5.62 -29.76
N GLU A 146 -8.62 5.81 -29.19
CA GLU A 146 -7.68 4.73 -28.84
C GLU A 146 -8.26 3.80 -27.78
N ARG A 147 -8.93 4.35 -26.75
CA ARG A 147 -9.67 3.57 -25.75
C ARG A 147 -10.79 2.77 -26.40
N GLY A 148 -11.54 3.38 -27.33
CA GLY A 148 -12.59 2.73 -28.11
C GLY A 148 -12.04 1.54 -28.90
N ALA A 149 -10.95 1.74 -29.65
CA ALA A 149 -10.30 0.70 -30.43
C ALA A 149 -9.76 -0.46 -29.56
N ARG A 150 -9.11 -0.15 -28.43
CA ARG A 150 -8.67 -1.18 -27.45
C ARG A 150 -9.85 -1.98 -26.89
N THR A 151 -10.96 -1.31 -26.60
CA THR A 151 -12.19 -1.95 -26.11
C THR A 151 -12.81 -2.86 -27.18
N GLU A 152 -12.88 -2.40 -28.43
CA GLU A 152 -13.39 -3.22 -29.54
C GLU A 152 -12.56 -4.48 -29.75
N GLU A 153 -11.24 -4.36 -29.64
CA GLU A 153 -10.30 -5.47 -29.72
C GLU A 153 -10.47 -6.45 -28.55
N LEU A 154 -10.58 -5.97 -27.32
CA LEU A 154 -10.93 -6.79 -26.14
C LEU A 154 -12.22 -7.58 -26.39
N LEU A 155 -13.26 -6.91 -26.89
CA LEU A 155 -14.54 -7.56 -27.17
C LEU A 155 -14.46 -8.57 -28.33
N ARG A 156 -13.55 -8.38 -29.28
CA ARG A 156 -13.27 -9.35 -30.35
C ARG A 156 -12.62 -10.61 -29.77
N ARG A 157 -11.58 -10.45 -28.95
CA ARG A 157 -10.87 -11.54 -28.25
C ARG A 157 -11.79 -12.29 -27.28
N LEU A 158 -12.64 -11.57 -26.57
CA LEU A 158 -13.70 -12.13 -25.71
C LEU A 158 -14.64 -13.05 -26.50
N ARG A 159 -15.15 -12.59 -27.65
CA ARG A 159 -16.00 -13.43 -28.52
C ARG A 159 -15.28 -14.67 -29.05
N ALA A 160 -13.96 -14.61 -29.20
CA ALA A 160 -13.14 -15.76 -29.56
C ALA A 160 -12.87 -16.71 -28.37
N GLY A 161 -13.23 -16.32 -27.14
CA GLY A 161 -13.02 -17.12 -25.94
C GLY A 161 -11.57 -17.14 -25.46
N GLU A 162 -10.76 -16.14 -25.84
CA GLU A 162 -9.36 -16.03 -25.42
C GLU A 162 -9.27 -15.85 -23.88
N PRO A 163 -8.44 -16.63 -23.16
CA PRO A 163 -8.45 -16.64 -21.70
C PRO A 163 -8.26 -15.29 -21.03
N GLU A 164 -7.25 -14.53 -21.46
CA GLU A 164 -6.96 -13.20 -20.92
C GLU A 164 -8.14 -12.24 -21.12
N ALA A 165 -8.73 -12.22 -22.31
CA ALA A 165 -9.86 -11.34 -22.62
C ALA A 165 -11.13 -11.71 -21.85
N VAL A 166 -11.35 -13.01 -21.63
CA VAL A 166 -12.44 -13.51 -20.79
C VAL A 166 -12.23 -13.08 -19.34
N GLN A 167 -11.04 -13.30 -18.78
CA GLN A 167 -10.68 -12.88 -17.43
C GLN A 167 -10.83 -11.36 -17.25
N GLU A 168 -10.26 -10.56 -18.15
CA GLU A 168 -10.29 -9.10 -18.12
C GLU A 168 -11.74 -8.59 -18.16
N TYR A 169 -12.57 -9.13 -19.06
CA TYR A 169 -13.96 -8.69 -19.17
C TYR A 169 -14.79 -8.99 -17.91
N PHE A 170 -14.68 -10.21 -17.37
CA PHE A 170 -15.49 -10.60 -16.20
C PHE A 170 -15.01 -9.94 -14.91
N THR A 171 -13.70 -9.73 -14.73
CA THR A 171 -13.16 -8.96 -13.60
C THR A 171 -13.55 -7.49 -13.69
N ALA A 172 -13.47 -6.87 -14.87
CA ALA A 172 -13.98 -5.51 -15.08
C ALA A 172 -15.47 -5.38 -14.75
N GLY A 173 -16.27 -6.41 -15.07
CA GLY A 173 -17.69 -6.44 -14.72
C GLY A 173 -17.97 -6.46 -13.22
N LEU A 174 -17.13 -7.14 -12.43
CA LEU A 174 -17.23 -7.13 -10.97
C LEU A 174 -16.81 -5.79 -10.38
N TYR A 175 -15.74 -5.17 -10.91
CA TYR A 175 -15.30 -3.83 -10.48
C TYR A 175 -16.30 -2.72 -10.84
N ALA A 176 -17.00 -2.85 -11.96
CA ALA A 176 -18.00 -1.88 -12.39
C ALA A 176 -19.32 -1.96 -11.58
N SER A 177 -19.49 -2.95 -10.69
CA SER A 177 -20.69 -3.11 -9.88
C SER A 177 -20.82 -2.01 -8.82
N ALA A 178 -21.73 -1.07 -9.05
CA ALA A 178 -21.89 0.14 -8.23
C ALA A 178 -22.71 -0.03 -6.94
N ALA A 179 -23.20 -1.24 -6.62
CA ALA A 179 -24.16 -1.45 -5.53
C ALA A 179 -23.56 -2.07 -4.26
N TRP A 180 -22.23 -2.10 -4.11
CA TRP A 180 -21.58 -2.61 -2.89
C TRP A 180 -21.61 -1.54 -1.78
N PRO A 181 -21.91 -1.91 -0.52
CA PRO A 181 -21.89 -0.96 0.58
C PRO A 181 -20.50 -0.39 0.84
N GLU A 182 -20.46 0.77 1.48
CA GLU A 182 -19.22 1.39 1.91
C GLU A 182 -18.44 0.46 2.87
N GLY A 183 -17.12 0.38 2.67
CA GLY A 183 -16.20 -0.45 3.45
C GLY A 183 -16.11 -1.91 3.00
N PHE A 184 -16.80 -2.32 1.93
CA PHE A 184 -16.61 -3.66 1.36
C PHE A 184 -15.30 -3.74 0.56
N PRO A 185 -14.51 -4.81 0.75
CA PRO A 185 -13.35 -5.04 -0.08
C PRO A 185 -13.75 -5.46 -1.50
N HIS A 186 -12.80 -5.37 -2.43
CA HIS A 186 -13.03 -5.60 -3.85
C HIS A 186 -11.86 -6.30 -4.55
N ARG A 187 -10.93 -6.94 -3.82
CA ARG A 187 -9.88 -7.73 -4.47
C ARG A 187 -10.46 -8.96 -5.15
N VAL A 188 -9.98 -9.22 -6.35
CA VAL A 188 -10.37 -10.36 -7.17
C VAL A 188 -9.16 -10.96 -7.86
N ALA A 189 -9.10 -12.29 -7.89
CA ALA A 189 -8.25 -13.04 -8.80
C ALA A 189 -9.15 -13.99 -9.60
N ALA A 190 -8.96 -14.09 -10.91
CA ALA A 190 -9.82 -14.91 -11.75
C ALA A 190 -9.03 -15.63 -12.84
N ALA A 191 -9.44 -16.84 -13.17
CA ALA A 191 -8.88 -17.60 -14.27
C ALA A 191 -9.95 -18.32 -15.10
N TRP A 192 -9.74 -18.41 -16.41
CA TRP A 192 -10.67 -18.99 -17.37
C TRP A 192 -10.16 -20.32 -17.94
N GLU A 193 -10.98 -21.37 -17.87
CA GLU A 193 -10.73 -22.64 -18.55
C GLU A 193 -11.60 -22.76 -19.81
N ALA A 194 -10.96 -22.66 -20.98
CA ALA A 194 -11.66 -22.72 -22.25
C ALA A 194 -12.29 -24.10 -22.54
N SER A 195 -11.69 -25.20 -22.06
CA SER A 195 -12.14 -26.57 -22.35
C SER A 195 -13.45 -26.93 -21.65
N SER A 196 -13.62 -26.48 -20.41
CA SER A 196 -14.82 -26.70 -19.60
C SER A 196 -15.75 -25.48 -19.54
N ARG A 197 -15.34 -24.38 -20.19
CA ARG A 197 -16.04 -23.09 -20.17
C ARG A 197 -16.35 -22.62 -18.76
N GLN A 198 -15.37 -22.77 -17.87
CA GLN A 198 -15.47 -22.50 -16.45
C GLN A 198 -14.61 -21.30 -16.05
N LEU A 199 -15.19 -20.37 -15.31
CA LEU A 199 -14.46 -19.27 -14.67
C LEU A 199 -14.25 -19.58 -13.18
N VAL A 200 -13.01 -19.56 -12.72
CA VAL A 200 -12.65 -19.72 -11.31
C VAL A 200 -12.27 -18.36 -10.74
N VAL A 201 -12.90 -17.95 -9.65
CA VAL A 201 -12.79 -16.61 -9.09
C VAL A 201 -12.53 -16.69 -7.59
N ASN A 202 -11.48 -16.03 -7.12
CA ASN A 202 -11.30 -15.68 -5.72
C ASN A 202 -11.81 -14.25 -5.53
N TRP A 203 -12.71 -14.05 -4.58
CA TRP A 203 -13.33 -12.77 -4.27
C TRP A 203 -13.17 -12.43 -2.80
N GLU A 204 -12.71 -11.22 -2.51
CA GLU A 204 -12.56 -10.77 -1.13
C GLU A 204 -13.92 -10.44 -0.52
N LEU A 205 -14.21 -11.05 0.62
CA LEU A 205 -15.39 -10.84 1.44
C LEU A 205 -15.08 -9.89 2.59
N PRO A 206 -16.07 -9.15 3.11
CA PRO A 206 -15.86 -8.32 4.29
C PRO A 206 -15.56 -9.19 5.52
N GLY A 207 -14.72 -8.68 6.42
CA GLY A 207 -14.48 -9.30 7.73
C GLY A 207 -15.69 -9.20 8.67
N PRO A 208 -15.64 -9.89 9.84
CA PRO A 208 -16.77 -9.95 10.79
C PRO A 208 -17.18 -8.59 11.38
N ASP A 209 -16.27 -7.62 11.37
CA ASP A 209 -16.51 -6.26 11.91
C ASP A 209 -17.47 -5.43 11.05
N VAL A 210 -17.80 -5.90 9.83
CA VAL A 210 -18.83 -5.28 8.99
C VAL A 210 -20.21 -5.26 9.66
N VAL A 211 -20.48 -6.22 10.54
CA VAL A 211 -21.73 -6.28 11.32
C VAL A 211 -21.54 -5.49 12.62
N PRO A 212 -22.29 -4.39 12.83
CA PRO A 212 -22.13 -3.56 14.02
C PRO A 212 -22.26 -4.36 15.32
N ALA A 213 -21.32 -4.17 16.24
CA ALA A 213 -21.33 -4.82 17.55
C ALA A 213 -22.47 -4.30 18.46
N ALA A 214 -22.91 -3.07 18.26
CA ALA A 214 -24.03 -2.45 18.96
C ALA A 214 -25.36 -2.71 18.23
N ALA A 215 -26.40 -3.06 18.98
CA ALA A 215 -27.77 -3.15 18.47
C ALA A 215 -28.50 -1.81 18.56
N ARG A 216 -28.23 -1.01 19.60
CA ARG A 216 -28.83 0.33 19.78
C ARG A 216 -28.00 1.17 20.74
N VAL A 217 -28.20 2.48 20.71
CA VAL A 217 -27.65 3.41 21.69
C VAL A 217 -28.75 3.76 22.71
N ARG A 218 -28.39 3.92 23.98
CA ARG A 218 -29.30 4.46 25.01
C ARG A 218 -28.65 5.64 25.73
N TYR A 219 -29.47 6.64 26.07
CA TYR A 219 -29.03 7.77 26.88
C TYR A 219 -29.15 7.45 28.38
N VAL A 220 -28.02 7.49 29.10
CA VAL A 220 -27.95 7.27 30.55
C VAL A 220 -28.03 8.62 31.25
N LYS A 221 -29.25 8.98 31.68
CA LYS A 221 -29.56 10.30 32.27
C LYS A 221 -28.76 10.63 33.55
N THR A 222 -28.35 9.61 34.31
CA THR A 222 -27.63 9.81 35.57
C THR A 222 -26.19 10.26 35.37
N ASP A 223 -25.56 9.81 34.29
CA ASP A 223 -24.13 10.00 34.01
C ASP A 223 -23.91 10.92 32.80
N ASP A 224 -24.99 11.48 32.24
CA ASP A 224 -25.02 12.25 30.99
C ASP A 224 -24.20 11.65 29.86
N ARG A 225 -24.31 10.33 29.68
CA ARG A 225 -23.52 9.58 28.68
C ARG A 225 -24.38 8.69 27.80
N GLU A 226 -23.84 8.40 26.63
CA GLU A 226 -24.35 7.37 25.75
C GLU A 226 -23.80 6.01 26.17
N ALA A 227 -24.65 5.00 26.16
CA ALA A 227 -24.26 3.62 26.37
C ALA A 227 -24.77 2.76 25.22
N GLU A 228 -23.88 2.00 24.62
CA GLU A 228 -24.25 1.03 23.58
C GLU A 228 -24.81 -0.24 24.21
N VAL A 229 -25.90 -0.74 23.64
CA VAL A 229 -26.45 -2.05 23.97
C VAL A 229 -25.89 -3.04 22.97
N ALA A 230 -25.06 -3.96 23.45
CA ALA A 230 -24.42 -4.97 22.61
C ALA A 230 -25.46 -5.84 21.87
N ARG A 231 -25.20 -6.11 20.60
CA ARG A 231 -25.97 -7.06 19.80
C ARG A 231 -25.68 -8.48 20.29
N PRO A 232 -26.72 -9.35 20.44
CA PRO A 232 -26.52 -10.74 20.78
C PRO A 232 -25.52 -11.43 19.84
N ALA A 233 -24.59 -12.20 20.39
CA ALA A 233 -23.58 -12.89 19.59
C ALA A 233 -24.19 -13.87 18.57
N THR A 234 -25.33 -14.48 18.89
CA THR A 234 -26.08 -15.37 17.97
C THR A 234 -26.61 -14.61 16.76
N GLU A 235 -27.19 -13.43 16.98
CA GLU A 235 -27.69 -12.55 15.92
C GLU A 235 -26.55 -12.04 15.05
N ARG A 236 -25.44 -11.61 15.65
CA ARG A 236 -24.26 -11.13 14.91
C ARG A 236 -23.68 -12.22 14.01
N LYS A 237 -23.58 -13.45 14.51
CA LYS A 237 -23.11 -14.62 13.74
C LYS A 237 -24.04 -14.95 12.57
N ALA A 238 -25.35 -14.94 12.82
CA ALA A 238 -26.35 -15.21 11.78
C ALA A 238 -26.29 -14.15 10.67
N LEU A 239 -26.26 -12.86 11.04
CA LEU A 239 -26.13 -11.75 10.09
C LEU A 239 -24.85 -11.84 9.27
N TYR A 240 -23.71 -12.12 9.91
CA TYR A 240 -22.44 -12.20 9.19
C TYR A 240 -22.43 -13.38 8.21
N ARG A 241 -22.93 -14.55 8.62
CA ARG A 241 -23.08 -15.71 7.73
C ARG A 241 -23.98 -15.40 6.53
N GLU A 242 -25.08 -14.67 6.75
CA GLU A 242 -25.99 -14.24 5.70
C GLU A 242 -25.33 -13.24 4.73
N VAL A 243 -24.52 -12.30 5.24
CA VAL A 243 -23.73 -11.36 4.42
C VAL A 243 -22.77 -12.10 3.49
N LEU A 244 -22.04 -13.12 3.98
CA LEU A 244 -21.13 -13.91 3.15
C LEU A 244 -21.89 -14.65 2.04
N ALA A 245 -23.02 -15.28 2.37
CA ALA A 245 -23.84 -16.01 1.40
C ALA A 245 -24.44 -15.07 0.33
N GLN A 246 -24.99 -13.92 0.75
CA GLN A 246 -25.51 -12.91 -0.18
C GLN A 246 -24.43 -12.37 -1.11
N SER A 247 -23.25 -12.07 -0.57
CA SER A 247 -22.12 -11.54 -1.35
C SER A 247 -21.69 -12.54 -2.41
N ALA A 248 -21.55 -13.82 -2.04
CA ALA A 248 -21.15 -14.85 -2.97
C ALA A 248 -22.20 -15.10 -4.07
N LEU A 249 -23.49 -15.22 -3.71
CA LEU A 249 -24.58 -15.36 -4.68
C LEU A 249 -24.65 -14.17 -5.64
N ARG A 250 -24.43 -12.96 -5.11
CA ARG A 250 -24.43 -11.74 -5.90
C ARG A 250 -23.31 -11.74 -6.94
N VAL A 251 -22.08 -12.09 -6.55
CA VAL A 251 -20.94 -12.17 -7.49
C VAL A 251 -21.23 -13.16 -8.61
N VAL A 252 -21.74 -14.36 -8.28
CA VAL A 252 -22.15 -15.34 -9.31
C VAL A 252 -23.23 -14.78 -10.24
N ALA A 253 -24.24 -14.10 -9.68
CA ALA A 253 -25.30 -13.49 -10.46
C ALA A 253 -24.78 -12.39 -11.40
N GLU A 254 -23.83 -11.57 -10.93
CA GLU A 254 -23.20 -10.52 -11.74
C GLU A 254 -22.41 -11.13 -12.91
N LEU A 255 -21.61 -12.18 -12.67
CA LEU A 255 -20.87 -12.89 -13.71
C LEU A 255 -21.80 -13.47 -14.78
N PHE A 256 -22.85 -14.18 -14.38
CA PHE A 256 -23.79 -14.77 -15.35
C PHE A 256 -24.62 -13.72 -16.11
N ARG A 257 -24.92 -12.57 -15.48
CA ARG A 257 -25.61 -11.43 -16.14
C ARG A 257 -24.69 -10.66 -17.10
N ALA A 258 -23.39 -10.58 -16.78
CA ALA A 258 -22.38 -9.97 -17.64
C ALA A 258 -22.13 -10.80 -18.91
N ASP A 259 -22.33 -12.11 -18.84
CA ASP A 259 -22.14 -13.01 -19.99
C ASP A 259 -23.32 -12.98 -20.98
N ARG A 260 -23.30 -11.99 -21.87
CA ARG A 260 -24.27 -11.88 -22.98
C ARG A 260 -23.96 -12.81 -24.15
N GLY A 261 -22.73 -13.29 -24.26
CA GLY A 261 -22.28 -14.20 -25.32
C GLY A 261 -22.52 -15.67 -25.01
N GLY A 262 -22.93 -15.99 -23.78
CA GLY A 262 -23.12 -17.36 -23.31
C GLY A 262 -21.81 -18.12 -23.17
N LEU A 263 -20.68 -17.45 -22.94
CA LEU A 263 -19.36 -18.04 -22.75
C LEU A 263 -19.29 -18.96 -21.53
N LEU A 264 -19.81 -18.56 -20.36
CA LEU A 264 -19.68 -19.29 -19.11
C LEU A 264 -20.72 -20.42 -19.02
N ASP A 265 -20.27 -21.66 -18.94
CA ASP A 265 -21.12 -22.81 -18.61
C ASP A 265 -21.17 -23.04 -17.10
N SER A 266 -20.09 -22.70 -16.38
CA SER A 266 -20.04 -22.77 -14.91
C SER A 266 -19.09 -21.74 -14.29
N VAL A 267 -19.28 -21.48 -13.00
CA VAL A 267 -18.43 -20.61 -12.18
C VAL A 267 -18.03 -21.35 -10.91
N VAL A 268 -16.75 -21.29 -10.56
CA VAL A 268 -16.25 -21.61 -9.22
C VAL A 268 -15.94 -20.30 -8.53
N LEU A 269 -16.60 -20.03 -7.40
CA LEU A 269 -16.37 -18.84 -6.61
C LEU A 269 -15.84 -19.22 -5.22
N ASN A 270 -14.68 -18.69 -4.86
CA ASN A 270 -14.11 -18.79 -3.53
C ASN A 270 -14.12 -17.42 -2.87
N GLY A 271 -14.73 -17.34 -1.70
CA GLY A 271 -14.77 -16.12 -0.91
C GLY A 271 -13.72 -16.18 0.19
N PHE A 272 -12.80 -15.23 0.20
CA PHE A 272 -11.73 -15.14 1.20
C PHE A 272 -11.81 -13.84 1.99
N VAL A 273 -11.21 -13.83 3.18
CA VAL A 273 -10.93 -12.59 3.92
C VAL A 273 -9.44 -12.54 4.22
N LEU A 274 -8.85 -11.35 4.31
CA LEU A 274 -7.55 -11.24 4.96
C LEU A 274 -7.69 -11.36 6.46
N GLY A 275 -6.83 -12.18 7.06
CA GLY A 275 -6.78 -12.33 8.50
C GLY A 275 -5.40 -12.75 8.97
N ILE A 276 -5.08 -12.42 10.22
CA ILE A 276 -3.86 -12.88 10.87
C ILE A 276 -4.02 -14.37 11.18
N ASP A 277 -3.06 -15.15 10.71
CA ASP A 277 -2.93 -16.55 11.08
C ASP A 277 -2.46 -16.68 12.55
N PRO A 278 -3.27 -17.23 13.47
CA PRO A 278 -2.84 -17.39 14.86
C PRO A 278 -1.66 -18.36 15.00
N ALA A 279 -1.40 -19.23 14.01
CA ALA A 279 -0.26 -20.13 14.03
C ALA A 279 1.06 -19.44 13.64
N THR A 280 1.02 -18.53 12.65
CA THR A 280 2.22 -17.89 12.09
C THR A 280 2.37 -16.40 12.42
N GLY A 281 1.32 -15.75 12.92
CA GLY A 281 1.25 -14.31 13.17
C GLY A 281 1.28 -13.45 11.90
N ARG A 282 1.20 -14.05 10.71
CA ARG A 282 1.24 -13.37 9.42
C ARG A 282 -0.17 -13.14 8.90
N GLU A 283 -0.37 -12.07 8.16
CA GLU A 283 -1.61 -11.85 7.41
C GLU A 283 -1.64 -12.80 6.20
N ALA A 284 -2.76 -13.48 6.00
CA ALA A 284 -2.97 -14.45 4.92
C ALA A 284 -4.42 -14.47 4.45
N GLU A 285 -4.64 -14.98 3.24
CA GLU A 285 -5.98 -15.22 2.70
C GLU A 285 -6.63 -16.42 3.41
N ARG A 286 -7.83 -16.21 3.94
CA ARG A 286 -8.63 -17.25 4.59
C ARG A 286 -9.94 -17.45 3.89
N PHE A 287 -10.10 -18.61 3.24
CA PHE A 287 -11.30 -18.94 2.49
C PHE A 287 -12.44 -19.29 3.45
N LEU A 288 -13.51 -18.49 3.46
CA LEU A 288 -14.69 -18.70 4.30
C LEU A 288 -15.88 -19.27 3.52
N SER A 289 -15.82 -19.24 2.19
CA SER A 289 -16.86 -19.80 1.34
C SER A 289 -16.29 -20.36 0.04
N THR A 290 -16.91 -21.40 -0.50
CA THR A 290 -16.65 -21.87 -1.87
C THR A 290 -17.92 -22.45 -2.46
N VAL A 291 -18.17 -22.21 -3.75
CA VAL A 291 -19.29 -22.78 -4.49
C VAL A 291 -18.89 -23.01 -5.94
N THR A 292 -19.29 -24.16 -6.47
CA THR A 292 -19.19 -24.48 -7.90
C THR A 292 -20.59 -24.62 -8.45
N VAL A 293 -20.94 -23.81 -9.45
CA VAL A 293 -22.32 -23.72 -9.95
C VAL A 293 -22.37 -23.62 -11.47
N SER A 294 -23.26 -24.40 -12.09
CA SER A 294 -23.53 -24.32 -13.52
C SER A 294 -24.51 -23.20 -13.83
N ARG A 295 -24.43 -22.63 -15.04
CA ARG A 295 -25.41 -21.65 -15.52
C ARG A 295 -26.82 -22.22 -15.50
N ALA A 296 -26.97 -23.49 -15.90
CA ALA A 296 -28.27 -24.13 -16.01
C ALA A 296 -28.96 -24.20 -14.64
N ASP A 297 -28.27 -24.72 -13.62
CA ASP A 297 -28.82 -24.83 -12.27
C ASP A 297 -29.11 -23.45 -11.67
N PHE A 298 -28.23 -22.47 -11.92
CA PHE A 298 -28.40 -21.12 -11.38
C PHE A 298 -29.57 -20.36 -12.02
N ALA A 299 -29.83 -20.58 -13.32
CA ALA A 299 -30.92 -19.92 -14.04
C ALA A 299 -32.32 -20.35 -13.58
N GLU A 300 -32.44 -21.53 -12.95
CA GLU A 300 -33.70 -22.02 -12.37
C GLU A 300 -34.06 -21.31 -11.06
N LEU A 301 -33.12 -20.57 -10.45
CA LEU A 301 -33.32 -19.90 -9.17
C LEU A 301 -33.99 -18.53 -9.32
N ALA A 302 -35.05 -18.31 -8.54
CA ALA A 302 -35.63 -16.98 -8.32
C ALA A 302 -34.90 -16.28 -7.16
N LEU A 303 -33.69 -15.74 -7.43
CA LEU A 303 -32.80 -15.15 -6.43
C LEU A 303 -33.40 -13.98 -5.63
N ASP A 304 -34.45 -13.34 -6.14
CA ASP A 304 -35.21 -12.29 -5.45
C ASP A 304 -36.07 -12.83 -4.28
N ARG A 305 -36.23 -14.15 -4.18
CA ARG A 305 -37.13 -14.83 -3.23
C ARG A 305 -36.45 -15.90 -2.40
N VAL A 306 -35.13 -16.06 -2.52
CA VAL A 306 -34.40 -17.11 -1.80
C VAL A 306 -33.98 -16.64 -0.41
N ALA A 307 -33.92 -17.59 0.52
CA ALA A 307 -33.12 -17.41 1.74
C ALA A 307 -31.64 -17.64 1.37
N PRO A 308 -30.74 -16.64 1.52
CA PRO A 308 -29.42 -16.68 0.88
C PRO A 308 -28.53 -17.84 1.35
N VAL A 309 -28.55 -18.17 2.64
CA VAL A 309 -27.71 -19.25 3.20
C VAL A 309 -28.17 -20.61 2.69
N GLU A 310 -29.48 -20.87 2.71
CA GLU A 310 -30.09 -22.10 2.24
C GLU A 310 -29.90 -22.26 0.73
N CYS A 311 -30.05 -21.18 -0.03
CA CYS A 311 -29.79 -21.17 -1.47
C CYS A 311 -28.34 -21.50 -1.79
N PHE A 312 -27.40 -20.84 -1.12
CA PHE A 312 -25.98 -21.07 -1.30
C PHE A 312 -25.61 -22.54 -0.99
N GLN A 313 -26.15 -23.09 0.09
CA GLN A 313 -25.93 -24.50 0.45
C GLN A 313 -26.64 -25.48 -0.51
N GLY A 314 -27.82 -25.13 -1.02
CA GLY A 314 -28.56 -25.90 -2.01
C GLY A 314 -27.81 -26.03 -3.35
N LEU A 315 -27.01 -25.02 -3.70
CA LEU A 315 -26.06 -25.04 -4.82
C LEU A 315 -24.77 -25.84 -4.52
N SER A 316 -24.80 -26.72 -3.51
CA SER A 316 -23.61 -27.44 -3.00
C SER A 316 -22.49 -26.53 -2.50
N GLY A 317 -22.79 -25.25 -2.23
CA GLY A 317 -21.85 -24.30 -1.66
C GLY A 317 -21.51 -24.63 -0.21
N ARG A 318 -20.25 -24.46 0.15
CA ARG A 318 -19.74 -24.64 1.51
C ARG A 318 -19.42 -23.29 2.13
N LEU A 319 -20.05 -23.02 3.27
CA LEU A 319 -19.77 -21.85 4.12
C LEU A 319 -19.08 -22.30 5.40
N SER A 320 -18.12 -21.51 5.87
CA SER A 320 -17.44 -21.70 7.14
C SER A 320 -18.44 -21.95 8.26
N SER A 321 -18.15 -22.92 9.14
CA SER A 321 -19.04 -23.21 10.27
C SER A 321 -19.01 -22.11 11.34
N ARG A 322 -17.90 -21.36 11.43
CA ARG A 322 -17.69 -20.24 12.36
C ARG A 322 -16.93 -19.12 11.63
N PRO A 323 -17.59 -18.41 10.70
CA PRO A 323 -16.93 -17.39 9.92
C PRO A 323 -16.39 -16.26 10.80
N GLU A 324 -16.98 -16.00 11.97
CA GLU A 324 -16.50 -15.00 12.93
C GLU A 324 -15.15 -15.34 13.58
N ARG A 325 -14.70 -16.59 13.46
CA ARG A 325 -13.38 -17.07 13.91
C ARG A 325 -12.41 -17.30 12.75
N LEU A 326 -12.86 -17.01 11.53
CA LEU A 326 -12.15 -17.30 10.29
C LEU A 326 -11.84 -18.79 10.11
N ASP A 327 -12.73 -19.68 10.58
CA ASP A 327 -12.58 -21.12 10.35
C ASP A 327 -12.62 -21.40 8.84
N GLU A 328 -11.56 -21.96 8.27
CA GLU A 328 -11.40 -22.06 6.81
C GLU A 328 -12.26 -23.17 6.18
N VAL A 329 -12.64 -22.94 4.92
CA VAL A 329 -13.25 -23.90 4.02
C VAL A 329 -12.27 -24.12 2.87
N LYS A 330 -11.95 -25.39 2.57
CA LYS A 330 -11.10 -25.72 1.43
C LYS A 330 -11.79 -25.33 0.11
N PRO A 331 -11.17 -24.48 -0.74
CA PRO A 331 -11.66 -24.15 -2.07
C PRO A 331 -11.85 -25.41 -2.93
N ASP A 332 -12.90 -25.43 -3.77
CA ASP A 332 -13.09 -26.50 -4.76
C ASP A 332 -11.97 -26.50 -5.80
N ARG A 333 -11.62 -25.30 -6.27
CA ARG A 333 -10.59 -25.06 -7.28
C ARG A 333 -10.08 -23.63 -7.11
N LEU A 334 -8.81 -23.40 -7.38
CA LEU A 334 -8.19 -22.08 -7.28
C LEU A 334 -7.80 -21.54 -8.67
N PRO A 335 -7.81 -20.22 -8.91
CA PRO A 335 -7.44 -19.64 -10.20
C PRO A 335 -6.08 -20.13 -10.73
N GLU A 336 -5.08 -20.26 -9.86
CA GLU A 336 -3.74 -20.76 -10.18
C GLU A 336 -3.72 -22.24 -10.65
N THR A 337 -4.82 -22.98 -10.47
CA THR A 337 -4.97 -24.37 -10.94
C THR A 337 -5.70 -24.48 -12.30
N VAL A 338 -6.12 -23.35 -12.87
CA VAL A 338 -6.84 -23.27 -14.15
C VAL A 338 -5.83 -23.20 -15.30
N GLY A 339 -5.99 -24.03 -16.34
CA GLY A 339 -4.96 -24.19 -17.37
C GLY A 339 -3.95 -25.32 -17.07
N GLY A 340 -4.14 -26.05 -15.96
CA GLY A 340 -3.38 -27.23 -15.55
C GLY A 340 -3.55 -28.49 -16.43
N GLY A 341 -3.94 -28.32 -17.71
CA GLY A 341 -3.73 -29.29 -18.78
C GLY A 341 -2.30 -29.31 -19.31
N LEU A 342 -1.39 -28.58 -18.64
CA LEU A 342 0.03 -28.88 -18.58
C LEU A 342 0.37 -29.20 -17.12
N ALA A 343 0.12 -30.45 -16.73
CA ALA A 343 1.18 -31.16 -16.04
C ALA A 343 2.39 -31.25 -16.98
N GLY A 344 3.10 -30.14 -17.19
CA GLY A 344 4.52 -30.22 -16.93
C GLY A 344 4.59 -30.44 -15.41
N HIS A 345 5.12 -31.53 -14.89
CA HIS A 345 6.56 -31.66 -14.93
C HIS A 345 7.18 -30.28 -15.21
N PHE A 346 7.39 -29.48 -14.17
CA PHE A 346 8.69 -28.80 -14.11
C PHE A 346 9.68 -29.95 -14.27
N GLY A 347 10.02 -30.25 -15.52
CA GLY A 347 11.06 -31.20 -15.80
C GLY A 347 12.31 -30.64 -15.17
N GLU A 348 13.22 -31.51 -14.77
CA GLU A 348 14.59 -31.10 -14.46
C GLU A 348 15.22 -30.27 -15.62
N ASP A 349 14.59 -30.31 -16.81
CA ASP A 349 14.94 -29.65 -18.07
C ASP A 349 14.50 -28.18 -18.25
N ASP A 350 13.68 -27.57 -17.38
CA ASP A 350 13.38 -26.13 -17.50
C ASP A 350 14.59 -25.27 -17.08
N PRO A 351 14.85 -24.12 -17.75
CA PRO A 351 16.03 -23.30 -17.46
C PRO A 351 15.91 -22.68 -16.07
N ASP A 352 16.94 -22.89 -15.27
CA ASP A 352 17.07 -22.31 -13.94
C ASP A 352 17.44 -20.84 -14.06
N LEU A 353 16.52 -19.94 -13.67
CA LEU A 353 16.69 -18.49 -13.78
C LEU A 353 17.90 -17.98 -12.99
N PHE A 354 18.32 -18.72 -11.97
CA PHE A 354 19.53 -18.38 -11.23
C PHE A 354 20.80 -18.85 -11.96
N GLU A 355 20.81 -20.07 -12.48
CA GLU A 355 22.00 -20.67 -13.12
C GLU A 355 22.15 -20.30 -14.62
N MET A 356 21.14 -19.73 -15.27
CA MET A 356 21.20 -19.29 -16.68
C MET A 356 22.20 -18.13 -16.88
N ASP A 357 22.69 -17.91 -18.10
CA ASP A 357 23.67 -16.85 -18.34
C ASP A 357 23.08 -15.46 -18.02
N PRO A 358 23.86 -14.51 -17.44
CA PRO A 358 23.36 -13.17 -17.14
C PRO A 358 22.75 -12.46 -18.35
N ILE A 359 23.34 -12.60 -19.53
CA ILE A 359 22.85 -11.95 -20.75
C ILE A 359 21.53 -12.62 -21.18
N GLU A 360 21.44 -13.95 -21.09
CA GLU A 360 20.20 -14.68 -21.37
C GLU A 360 19.08 -14.30 -20.40
N PHE A 361 19.41 -14.05 -19.13
CA PHE A 361 18.44 -13.58 -18.12
C PHE A 361 17.95 -12.16 -18.45
N GLU A 362 18.86 -11.25 -18.82
CA GLU A 362 18.51 -9.90 -19.25
C GLU A 362 17.64 -9.91 -20.52
N GLU A 363 17.95 -10.77 -21.48
CA GLU A 363 17.15 -10.97 -22.69
C GLU A 363 15.77 -11.55 -22.38
N LEU A 364 15.66 -12.48 -21.43
CA LEU A 364 14.37 -13.01 -20.97
C LEU A 364 13.50 -11.92 -20.32
N ILE A 365 14.09 -11.05 -19.48
CA ILE A 365 13.38 -9.89 -18.92
C ILE A 365 12.99 -8.91 -20.02
N ALA A 366 13.85 -8.65 -21.00
CA ALA A 366 13.52 -7.80 -22.14
C ALA A 366 12.35 -8.37 -22.97
N GLU A 367 12.32 -9.69 -23.19
CA GLU A 367 11.24 -10.40 -23.86
C GLU A 367 9.92 -10.27 -23.08
N LEU A 368 9.96 -10.47 -21.75
CA LEU A 368 8.81 -10.31 -20.85
C LEU A 368 8.15 -8.93 -21.01
N PHE A 369 8.93 -7.85 -20.92
CA PHE A 369 8.39 -6.49 -21.07
C PHE A 369 7.94 -6.19 -22.50
N ARG A 370 8.58 -6.79 -23.51
CA ARG A 370 8.15 -6.64 -24.92
C ARG A 370 6.79 -7.30 -25.15
N LEU A 371 6.54 -8.49 -24.58
CA LEU A 371 5.25 -9.19 -24.66
C LEU A 371 4.14 -8.45 -23.91
N ARG A 372 4.47 -7.74 -22.83
CA ARG A 372 3.54 -6.84 -22.12
C ARG A 372 3.28 -5.49 -22.83
N GLY A 373 3.80 -5.32 -24.05
CA GLY A 373 3.49 -4.17 -24.91
C GLY A 373 4.43 -2.96 -24.76
N PHE A 374 5.53 -3.08 -24.00
CA PHE A 374 6.52 -2.00 -23.89
C PHE A 374 7.48 -2.02 -25.09
N ARG A 375 7.94 -0.82 -25.51
CA ARG A 375 9.04 -0.72 -26.47
C ARG A 375 10.36 -0.93 -25.73
N VAL A 376 10.99 -2.08 -25.93
CA VAL A 376 12.22 -2.45 -25.21
C VAL A 376 13.46 -2.23 -26.07
N MET A 377 14.42 -1.49 -25.52
CA MET A 377 15.79 -1.31 -26.04
C MET A 377 16.77 -2.00 -25.11
N THR A 378 17.45 -3.04 -25.59
CA THR A 378 18.55 -3.67 -24.86
C THR A 378 19.81 -2.81 -24.97
N THR A 379 20.42 -2.48 -23.85
CA THR A 379 21.64 -1.68 -23.77
C THR A 379 22.84 -2.58 -24.11
N ALA A 380 23.12 -2.74 -25.40
CA ALA A 380 24.30 -3.51 -25.82
C ALA A 380 25.60 -2.86 -25.29
N ARG A 381 26.27 -3.56 -24.36
CA ARG A 381 27.68 -3.39 -23.95
C ARG A 381 28.25 -1.97 -24.04
N SER A 382 28.14 -1.18 -22.97
CA SER A 382 29.05 -0.06 -22.72
C SER A 382 28.68 0.67 -21.42
N GLY A 383 29.46 0.48 -20.35
CA GLY A 383 29.83 1.52 -19.38
C GLY A 383 28.77 2.32 -18.60
N ASP A 384 27.48 2.10 -18.83
CA ASP A 384 26.41 2.82 -18.16
C ASP A 384 26.08 2.13 -16.82
N VAL A 385 25.97 2.95 -15.79
CA VAL A 385 25.97 2.56 -14.38
C VAL A 385 24.69 1.77 -14.03
N GLY A 386 24.74 0.46 -14.25
CA GLY A 386 23.82 -0.52 -13.67
C GLY A 386 22.44 -0.67 -14.34
N VAL A 387 22.26 -0.29 -15.60
CA VAL A 387 21.01 -0.52 -16.37
C VAL A 387 21.13 -1.73 -17.27
N ASP A 388 20.26 -2.70 -17.05
CA ASP A 388 20.26 -3.97 -17.79
C ASP A 388 19.24 -3.93 -18.96
N VAL A 389 18.07 -3.30 -18.76
CA VAL A 389 17.05 -3.14 -19.80
C VAL A 389 16.41 -1.75 -19.71
N ILE A 390 16.23 -1.08 -20.86
CA ILE A 390 15.41 0.15 -20.95
C ILE A 390 14.11 -0.20 -21.67
N ALA A 391 12.99 -0.01 -20.97
CA ALA A 391 11.66 -0.11 -21.54
C ALA A 391 11.06 1.28 -21.69
N GLU A 392 10.21 1.47 -22.68
CA GLU A 392 9.46 2.71 -22.87
C GLU A 392 7.98 2.36 -22.97
N ASP A 393 7.23 2.88 -22.01
CA ASP A 393 5.77 2.85 -22.06
C ASP A 393 5.31 3.94 -23.04
N LEU A 394 4.58 3.52 -24.08
CA LEU A 394 4.12 4.41 -25.14
C LEU A 394 2.80 5.11 -24.78
N ASP A 395 2.27 4.90 -23.58
CA ASP A 395 1.09 5.62 -23.10
C ASP A 395 1.35 7.15 -23.10
N PRO A 396 0.52 7.96 -23.76
CA PRO A 396 0.77 9.39 -23.90
C PRO A 396 0.52 10.22 -22.63
N VAL A 397 -0.08 9.63 -21.59
CA VAL A 397 -0.46 10.31 -20.33
C VAL A 397 0.39 9.84 -19.16
N THR A 398 0.61 8.54 -19.02
CA THR A 398 1.38 7.94 -17.93
C THR A 398 2.70 7.30 -18.40
N GLY A 399 2.88 7.18 -19.71
CA GLY A 399 4.03 6.53 -20.30
C GLY A 399 5.28 7.39 -20.28
N GLY A 400 6.39 6.77 -20.64
CA GLY A 400 7.71 7.33 -20.50
C GLY A 400 8.77 6.25 -20.31
N LYS A 401 10.00 6.69 -20.12
CA LYS A 401 11.15 5.82 -20.01
C LYS A 401 11.16 5.09 -18.67
N ILE A 402 11.28 3.77 -18.71
CA ILE A 402 11.39 2.87 -17.56
C ILE A 402 12.77 2.22 -17.59
N VAL A 403 13.47 2.28 -16.47
CA VAL A 403 14.74 1.58 -16.29
C VAL A 403 14.49 0.29 -15.53
N ILE A 404 14.97 -0.82 -16.07
CA ILE A 404 14.85 -2.12 -15.46
C ILE A 404 16.27 -2.63 -15.14
N GLN A 405 16.46 -3.04 -13.90
CA GLN A 405 17.67 -3.67 -13.42
C GLN A 405 17.34 -5.11 -13.02
N ALA A 406 18.10 -6.06 -13.52
CA ALA A 406 17.92 -7.48 -13.30
C ALA A 406 19.09 -8.03 -12.48
N LYS A 407 18.80 -8.55 -11.28
CA LYS A 407 19.82 -9.08 -10.37
C LYS A 407 19.56 -10.54 -10.03
N ARG A 408 20.49 -11.42 -10.36
CA ARG A 408 20.44 -12.84 -9.97
C ARG A 408 21.06 -13.01 -8.58
N TYR A 409 20.24 -13.34 -7.59
CA TYR A 409 20.65 -13.58 -6.19
C TYR A 409 20.14 -14.93 -5.69
N LYS A 410 20.88 -15.57 -4.76
CA LYS A 410 20.45 -16.79 -4.04
C LYS A 410 19.67 -16.49 -2.76
N ARG A 411 19.86 -15.31 -2.19
CA ARG A 411 19.29 -14.85 -0.91
C ARG A 411 18.68 -13.46 -1.09
N THR A 412 17.99 -12.98 -0.07
CA THR A 412 17.32 -11.67 -0.08
C THR A 412 18.23 -10.57 -0.62
N VAL A 413 17.70 -9.79 -1.56
CA VAL A 413 18.42 -8.67 -2.18
C VAL A 413 18.70 -7.58 -1.13
N PRO A 414 19.95 -7.08 -1.01
CA PRO A 414 20.29 -6.06 -0.03
C PRO A 414 19.58 -4.73 -0.38
N PRO A 415 19.18 -3.92 0.62
CA PRO A 415 18.54 -2.63 0.39
C PRO A 415 19.38 -1.67 -0.47
N THR A 416 20.72 -1.80 -0.47
CA THR A 416 21.63 -1.01 -1.30
C THR A 416 21.29 -1.10 -2.79
N ALA A 417 20.98 -2.28 -3.30
CA ALA A 417 20.59 -2.45 -4.71
C ALA A 417 19.32 -1.68 -5.10
N VAL A 418 18.40 -1.47 -4.14
CA VAL A 418 17.18 -0.68 -4.35
C VAL A 418 17.50 0.82 -4.35
N ARG A 419 18.47 1.26 -3.53
CA ARG A 419 18.95 2.65 -3.49
C ARG A 419 19.71 3.01 -4.75
N ASP A 420 20.56 2.10 -5.24
CA ASP A 420 21.32 2.25 -6.47
C ASP A 420 20.38 2.48 -7.66
N LEU A 421 19.29 1.72 -7.73
CA LEU A 421 18.27 1.88 -8.77
C LEU A 421 17.65 3.28 -8.76
N GLU A 422 17.44 3.90 -7.61
CA GLU A 422 16.92 5.28 -7.53
C GLU A 422 17.86 6.27 -8.24
N SER A 423 19.17 6.15 -7.98
CA SER A 423 20.20 6.96 -8.62
C SER A 423 20.20 6.75 -10.14
N THR A 424 20.05 5.51 -10.59
CA THR A 424 19.99 5.15 -12.00
C THR A 424 18.74 5.70 -12.70
N VAL A 425 17.57 5.66 -12.06
CA VAL A 425 16.32 6.25 -12.58
C VAL A 425 16.49 7.74 -12.82
N ARG A 426 17.07 8.46 -11.85
CA ARG A 426 17.34 9.90 -11.97
C ARG A 426 18.34 10.21 -13.07
N HIS A 427 19.42 9.43 -13.18
CA HIS A 427 20.45 9.63 -14.20
C HIS A 427 19.91 9.50 -15.62
N HIS A 428 19.06 8.50 -15.88
CA HIS A 428 18.49 8.24 -17.20
C HIS A 428 17.23 9.05 -17.52
N GLY A 429 16.77 9.91 -16.59
CA GLY A 429 15.53 10.68 -16.72
C GLY A 429 14.29 9.80 -16.84
N ALA A 430 14.32 8.62 -16.19
CA ALA A 430 13.24 7.66 -16.24
C ALA A 430 12.11 8.05 -15.29
N ILE A 431 10.87 7.78 -15.70
CA ILE A 431 9.67 8.03 -14.89
C ILE A 431 9.45 6.93 -13.85
N LYS A 432 10.09 5.76 -14.04
CA LYS A 432 9.97 4.60 -13.18
C LYS A 432 11.21 3.70 -13.25
N GLY A 433 11.57 3.10 -12.12
CA GLY A 433 12.57 2.04 -12.02
C GLY A 433 11.94 0.72 -11.60
N ILE A 434 12.40 -0.39 -12.16
CA ILE A 434 11.98 -1.74 -11.77
C ILE A 434 13.22 -2.57 -11.43
N LEU A 435 13.26 -3.13 -10.22
CA LEU A 435 14.29 -4.09 -9.82
C LEU A 435 13.70 -5.50 -9.88
N VAL A 436 14.26 -6.33 -10.74
CA VAL A 436 13.86 -7.74 -10.92
C VAL A 436 14.92 -8.64 -10.30
N THR A 437 14.52 -9.65 -9.53
CA THR A 437 15.48 -10.62 -8.98
C THR A 437 14.98 -12.06 -8.99
N THR A 438 15.91 -13.01 -8.89
CA THR A 438 15.63 -14.44 -8.67
C THR A 438 15.40 -14.79 -7.18
N ALA A 439 15.53 -13.82 -6.26
CA ALA A 439 15.33 -14.00 -4.81
C ALA A 439 14.21 -13.10 -4.26
N GLY A 440 14.07 -12.99 -2.94
CA GLY A 440 13.14 -12.05 -2.30
C GLY A 440 13.76 -10.69 -2.00
N PHE A 441 12.93 -9.71 -1.60
CA PHE A 441 13.37 -8.44 -1.03
C PHE A 441 13.08 -8.39 0.47
N GLY A 442 13.91 -7.67 1.23
CA GLY A 442 13.69 -7.45 2.66
C GLY A 442 12.57 -6.42 2.91
N ARG A 443 11.98 -6.43 4.11
CA ARG A 443 10.94 -5.45 4.50
C ARG A 443 11.40 -4.00 4.29
N GLY A 444 12.65 -3.69 4.64
CA GLY A 444 13.23 -2.35 4.45
C GLY A 444 13.30 -1.91 2.98
N SER A 445 13.34 -2.83 2.02
CA SER A 445 13.29 -2.51 0.59
C SER A 445 11.89 -2.04 0.17
N TYR A 446 10.83 -2.67 0.69
CA TYR A 446 9.45 -2.27 0.42
C TYR A 446 9.09 -0.93 1.08
N SER A 447 9.51 -0.72 2.32
CA SER A 447 9.34 0.57 3.01
C SER A 447 10.11 1.70 2.30
N TYR A 448 11.31 1.41 1.75
CA TYR A 448 12.11 2.44 1.07
C TYR A 448 11.50 2.92 -0.25
N ILE A 449 10.76 2.07 -0.97
CA ILE A 449 10.14 2.44 -2.25
C ILE A 449 8.78 3.13 -2.10
N GLU A 450 8.25 3.22 -0.87
CA GLU A 450 6.96 3.86 -0.61
C GLU A 450 6.99 5.33 -1.03
N GLY A 451 6.07 5.72 -1.93
CA GLY A 451 6.04 7.06 -2.52
C GLY A 451 7.13 7.38 -3.55
N LYS A 452 8.00 6.41 -3.89
CA LYS A 452 9.04 6.58 -4.93
C LYS A 452 8.62 5.91 -6.24
N PRO A 453 9.13 6.36 -7.40
CA PRO A 453 8.85 5.76 -8.70
C PRO A 453 9.64 4.46 -8.90
N LEU A 454 9.61 3.55 -7.92
CA LEU A 454 10.34 2.29 -7.91
C LEU A 454 9.38 1.12 -7.73
N THR A 455 9.67 -0.01 -8.37
CA THR A 455 8.91 -1.26 -8.22
C THR A 455 9.88 -2.42 -8.07
N LEU A 456 9.53 -3.35 -7.19
CA LEU A 456 10.32 -4.55 -6.89
C LEU A 456 9.57 -5.77 -7.43
N VAL A 457 10.28 -6.65 -8.12
CA VAL A 457 9.75 -7.93 -8.65
C VAL A 457 10.63 -9.05 -8.14
N SER A 458 10.12 -9.81 -7.17
CA SER A 458 10.81 -10.93 -6.54
C SER A 458 10.86 -12.17 -7.42
N GLY A 459 11.66 -13.16 -7.04
CA GLY A 459 11.79 -14.42 -7.79
C GLY A 459 10.46 -15.13 -8.03
N PRO A 460 9.61 -15.34 -7.01
CA PRO A 460 8.29 -15.94 -7.20
C PRO A 460 7.40 -15.13 -8.14
N GLU A 461 7.34 -13.80 -7.94
CA GLU A 461 6.56 -12.89 -8.80
C GLU A 461 7.11 -12.90 -10.24
N LEU A 462 8.42 -13.02 -10.43
CA LEU A 462 9.03 -13.12 -11.76
C LEU A 462 8.61 -14.41 -12.46
N VAL A 463 8.59 -15.55 -11.75
CA VAL A 463 8.12 -16.82 -12.31
C VAL A 463 6.65 -16.72 -12.71
N GLU A 464 5.82 -16.08 -11.89
CA GLU A 464 4.42 -15.80 -12.21
C GLU A 464 4.29 -14.93 -13.46
N LEU A 465 5.02 -13.81 -13.53
CA LEU A 465 5.02 -12.89 -14.68
C LEU A 465 5.50 -13.57 -15.97
N LEU A 466 6.50 -14.47 -15.89
CA LEU A 466 6.98 -15.25 -17.03
C LEU A 466 5.91 -16.25 -17.48
N ALA A 467 5.27 -16.96 -16.54
CA ALA A 467 4.21 -17.91 -16.82
C ALA A 467 2.99 -17.24 -17.48
N GLU A 468 2.62 -16.05 -17.01
CA GLU A 468 1.55 -15.23 -17.62
C GLU A 468 1.80 -14.94 -19.10
N GLN A 469 3.06 -14.82 -19.52
CA GLN A 469 3.45 -14.53 -20.90
C GLN A 469 3.87 -15.79 -21.70
N GLY A 470 3.67 -16.99 -21.12
CA GLY A 470 4.06 -18.26 -21.74
C GLY A 470 5.58 -18.50 -21.82
N LEU A 471 6.37 -17.72 -21.09
CA LEU A 471 7.82 -17.86 -20.99
C LEU A 471 8.19 -18.90 -19.92
N ARG A 472 9.27 -19.65 -20.15
CA ARG A 472 9.74 -20.72 -19.25
C ARG A 472 10.86 -20.22 -18.33
N GLY A 473 10.77 -20.54 -17.05
CA GLY A 473 11.80 -20.24 -16.07
C GLY A 473 11.46 -20.86 -14.73
N ARG A 474 12.41 -21.57 -14.12
CA ARG A 474 12.29 -22.11 -12.75
C ARG A 474 13.32 -21.49 -11.83
N LEU A 475 13.01 -21.42 -10.54
CA LEU A 475 14.00 -21.13 -9.52
C LEU A 475 14.58 -22.46 -9.04
N GLY A 476 15.91 -22.63 -9.13
CA GLY A 476 16.61 -23.84 -8.70
C GLY A 476 16.23 -24.36 -7.32
N GLY A 477 16.02 -25.68 -7.24
CA GLY A 477 15.83 -26.43 -6.01
C GLY A 477 17.13 -26.52 -5.20
N GLY A 478 17.51 -25.42 -4.57
CA GLY A 478 18.39 -25.39 -3.40
C GLY A 478 17.55 -25.30 -2.13
N THR A 479 16.94 -26.42 -1.73
CA THR A 479 16.23 -26.63 -0.44
C THR A 479 15.49 -25.41 0.13
N ALA A 480 14.27 -25.17 -0.36
CA ALA A 480 13.20 -24.62 0.47
C ALA A 480 12.69 -25.73 1.39
N GLU A 481 13.50 -26.11 2.38
CA GLU A 481 13.07 -26.90 3.54
C GLU A 481 13.05 -25.98 4.76
N ALA A 482 12.06 -25.08 4.78
CA ALA A 482 11.57 -24.36 5.95
C ALA A 482 10.15 -23.88 5.58
N ALA A 483 9.06 -24.19 6.27
CA ALA A 483 8.91 -24.72 7.61
C ALA A 483 7.59 -25.50 7.69
N ALA A 484 7.71 -26.82 7.78
CA ALA A 484 6.67 -27.68 8.34
C ALA A 484 7.37 -28.87 8.99
N GLN A 485 7.85 -28.69 10.23
CA GLN A 485 8.04 -29.81 11.15
C GLN A 485 7.52 -29.43 12.54
N PRO A 486 6.95 -30.41 13.25
CA PRO A 486 6.00 -30.21 14.32
C PRO A 486 6.70 -29.86 15.64
N ALA A 487 5.90 -29.39 16.60
CA ALA A 487 6.27 -29.27 17.99
C ALA A 487 6.98 -30.55 18.48
N ALA A 488 8.30 -30.46 18.66
CA ALA A 488 9.11 -31.47 19.33
C ALA A 488 10.05 -30.74 20.30
N ALA A 489 10.15 -31.31 21.48
CA ALA A 489 10.74 -30.77 22.69
C ALA A 489 12.12 -30.11 22.52
N GLU A 490 12.36 -29.09 23.34
CA GLU A 490 13.68 -28.51 23.60
C GLU A 490 14.73 -29.61 23.85
N PRO A 491 15.87 -29.61 23.15
CA PRO A 491 17.06 -30.25 23.66
C PRO A 491 17.81 -29.23 24.52
N GLU A 492 17.71 -29.42 25.84
CA GLU A 492 18.72 -28.95 26.78
C GLU A 492 20.07 -29.59 26.39
N SER A 493 21.06 -28.81 25.93
CA SER A 493 22.52 -29.11 26.00
C SER A 493 23.39 -28.18 25.12
N ALA A 494 23.57 -26.94 25.56
CA ALA A 494 24.89 -26.28 25.68
C ALA A 494 24.65 -24.86 26.21
N PRO A 495 25.36 -24.41 27.25
CA PRO A 495 25.23 -23.05 27.75
C PRO A 495 25.73 -22.03 26.72
N GLN A 496 24.79 -21.41 26.00
CA GLN A 496 25.03 -20.30 25.08
C GLN A 496 25.16 -18.99 25.87
N SER A 497 26.04 -18.10 25.41
CA SER A 497 26.07 -16.73 25.93
C SER A 497 24.85 -15.98 25.38
N THR A 498 24.14 -15.26 26.24
CA THR A 498 23.00 -14.44 25.85
C THR A 498 23.22 -13.01 26.32
N LEU A 499 22.85 -12.06 25.48
CA LEU A 499 22.90 -10.64 25.79
C LEU A 499 21.51 -10.06 25.59
N THR A 500 20.95 -9.50 26.65
CA THR A 500 19.65 -8.81 26.64
C THR A 500 19.90 -7.32 26.69
N VAL A 501 19.39 -6.60 25.70
CA VAL A 501 19.30 -5.13 25.72
C VAL A 501 17.86 -4.77 26.04
N SER A 502 17.65 -3.98 27.09
CA SER A 502 16.32 -3.55 27.55
C SER A 502 16.24 -2.04 27.64
N TRP A 503 15.08 -1.47 27.34
CA TRP A 503 14.81 -0.03 27.43
C TRP A 503 13.31 0.21 27.69
N GLN A 504 12.93 1.43 28.06
CA GLN A 504 11.51 1.78 28.09
C GLN A 504 11.02 2.16 26.70
N SER A 505 9.87 1.62 26.32
CA SER A 505 9.14 1.90 25.08
C SER A 505 8.69 3.34 24.90
N ARG A 506 9.04 4.24 25.83
CA ARG A 506 8.68 5.65 25.79
C ARG A 506 9.84 6.56 26.20
N THR A 507 9.86 7.76 25.64
CA THR A 507 10.73 8.85 26.09
C THR A 507 10.22 9.43 27.41
N ALA A 508 11.02 10.28 28.06
CA ALA A 508 10.57 11.05 29.22
C ALA A 508 9.36 11.96 28.94
N GLY A 509 9.11 12.31 27.67
CA GLY A 509 7.95 13.09 27.21
C GLY A 509 6.69 12.26 26.92
N GLY A 510 6.80 10.93 26.93
CA GLY A 510 5.68 10.00 26.72
C GLY A 510 5.54 9.47 25.29
N ASP A 511 6.36 9.94 24.36
CA ASP A 511 6.40 9.48 22.96
C ASP A 511 6.94 8.06 22.87
N ALA A 512 6.44 7.26 21.93
CA ALA A 512 6.95 5.91 21.71
C ALA A 512 8.40 5.95 21.21
N VAL A 513 9.24 4.99 21.64
CA VAL A 513 10.61 4.86 21.14
C VAL A 513 11.03 3.40 20.95
N GLU A 514 11.52 3.12 19.74
CA GLU A 514 12.13 1.86 19.37
C GLU A 514 13.65 2.00 19.24
N LEU A 515 14.35 0.92 19.61
CA LEU A 515 15.78 0.78 19.40
C LEU A 515 16.06 -0.39 18.48
N ASP A 516 16.92 -0.15 17.51
CA ASP A 516 17.58 -1.18 16.72
C ASP A 516 18.82 -1.66 17.48
N VAL A 517 18.88 -2.96 17.75
CA VAL A 517 20.07 -3.62 18.30
C VAL A 517 20.81 -4.31 17.18
N THR A 518 22.11 -4.06 17.07
CA THR A 518 22.94 -4.64 16.03
C THR A 518 24.21 -5.27 16.57
N ALA A 519 24.78 -6.20 15.81
CA ALA A 519 26.08 -6.81 16.09
C ALA A 519 26.96 -6.86 14.84
N PHE A 520 28.26 -6.59 15.00
CA PHE A 520 29.26 -6.63 13.93
C PHE A 520 30.31 -7.69 14.28
N LEU A 521 30.47 -8.71 13.43
CA LEU A 521 31.50 -9.73 13.59
C LEU A 521 32.74 -9.29 12.81
N CYS A 522 33.77 -8.91 13.55
CA CYS A 522 34.90 -8.16 13.04
C CYS A 522 36.21 -8.95 13.05
N ALA A 523 37.02 -8.71 12.03
CA ALA A 523 38.44 -9.06 11.96
C ALA A 523 39.23 -7.79 11.71
N ARG A 524 40.29 -7.52 12.49
CA ARG A 524 41.12 -6.31 12.36
C ARG A 524 40.30 -5.01 12.34
N GLY A 525 39.23 -4.96 13.12
CA GLY A 525 38.36 -3.78 13.27
C GLY A 525 37.37 -3.54 12.12
N ARG A 526 37.20 -4.47 11.18
CA ARG A 526 36.19 -4.39 10.12
C ARG A 526 35.33 -5.64 10.08
N VAL A 527 34.08 -5.49 9.64
CA VAL A 527 33.19 -6.64 9.44
C VAL A 527 33.76 -7.59 8.39
N LEU A 528 33.62 -8.90 8.59
CA LEU A 528 34.13 -9.91 7.64
C LEU A 528 33.48 -9.82 6.25
N SER A 529 32.17 -9.55 6.21
CA SER A 529 31.39 -9.22 5.03
C SER A 529 30.07 -8.58 5.46
N ASP A 530 29.26 -8.08 4.52
CA ASP A 530 27.94 -7.52 4.84
C ASP A 530 27.02 -8.55 5.52
N GLU A 531 27.18 -9.85 5.25
CA GLU A 531 26.42 -10.92 5.90
C GLU A 531 26.78 -11.09 7.38
N HIS A 532 27.95 -10.60 7.80
CA HIS A 532 28.45 -10.65 9.19
C HIS A 532 28.08 -9.39 10.00
N PHE A 533 27.24 -8.53 9.43
CA PHE A 533 26.54 -7.48 10.13
C PHE A 533 25.12 -7.95 10.48
N VAL A 534 24.88 -8.24 11.76
CA VAL A 534 23.62 -8.76 12.28
C VAL A 534 22.74 -7.61 12.76
N PHE A 535 21.53 -7.50 12.21
CA PHE A 535 20.54 -6.48 12.53
C PHE A 535 19.14 -6.98 12.15
N PHE A 536 18.08 -6.18 12.30
CA PHE A 536 16.70 -6.66 12.11
C PHE A 536 16.42 -7.27 10.71
N ASN A 537 17.06 -6.78 9.63
CA ASN A 537 16.92 -7.37 8.28
C ASN A 537 17.92 -8.49 7.98
N ASN A 538 18.96 -8.66 8.80
CA ASN A 538 19.89 -9.79 8.75
C ASN A 538 20.04 -10.37 10.16
N PRO A 539 19.03 -11.11 10.67
CA PRO A 539 18.93 -11.44 12.09
C PRO A 539 19.94 -12.52 12.53
N GLN A 540 20.75 -13.05 11.62
CA GLN A 540 21.73 -14.09 11.94
C GLN A 540 22.92 -14.03 10.99
N ASP A 541 24.13 -14.30 11.50
CA ASP A 541 25.35 -14.44 10.69
C ASP A 541 25.36 -15.75 9.88
N PRO A 542 26.21 -15.90 8.85
CA PRO A 542 26.22 -17.08 7.98
C PRO A 542 26.44 -18.41 8.71
N ASP A 543 27.23 -18.41 9.79
CA ASP A 543 27.57 -19.61 10.56
C ASP A 543 26.57 -19.87 11.70
N GLY A 544 25.65 -18.93 11.89
CA GLY A 544 24.61 -18.96 12.90
C GLY A 544 25.11 -18.85 14.34
N ALA A 545 26.34 -18.38 14.53
CA ALA A 545 26.97 -18.19 15.83
C ALA A 545 26.41 -16.98 16.58
N VAL A 546 25.86 -15.98 15.90
CA VAL A 546 25.23 -14.78 16.47
C VAL A 546 23.84 -14.62 15.87
N ARG A 547 22.83 -14.60 16.73
CA ARG A 547 21.42 -14.43 16.34
C ARG A 547 20.77 -13.31 17.14
N LEU A 548 20.15 -12.37 16.44
CA LEU A 548 19.22 -11.39 16.98
C LEU A 548 17.81 -12.00 17.00
N HIS A 549 17.20 -12.02 18.17
CA HIS A 549 15.82 -12.44 18.33
C HIS A 549 14.87 -11.25 18.25
N PRO A 550 13.60 -11.45 17.84
CA PRO A 550 12.61 -10.38 17.81
C PRO A 550 12.49 -9.68 19.17
N THR A 551 12.43 -8.34 19.14
CA THR A 551 12.16 -7.52 20.33
C THR A 551 10.83 -7.94 20.94
N ARG A 552 10.85 -8.32 22.22
CA ARG A 552 9.64 -8.72 22.94
C ARG A 552 9.05 -7.51 23.64
N SER A 553 7.74 -7.33 23.46
CA SER A 553 6.91 -6.45 24.28
C SER A 553 5.87 -7.29 25.01
N VAL A 554 5.70 -7.05 26.31
CA VAL A 554 4.64 -7.66 27.10
C VAL A 554 3.47 -6.68 27.14
N PRO A 555 2.25 -7.07 26.71
CA PRO A 555 1.09 -6.19 26.80
C PRO A 555 0.89 -5.68 28.24
N GLY A 556 1.00 -4.36 28.42
CA GLY A 556 0.83 -3.70 29.73
C GLY A 556 2.12 -3.34 30.47
N GLU A 557 3.30 -3.74 29.97
CA GLU A 557 4.59 -3.31 30.55
C GLU A 557 5.28 -2.24 29.69
N PRO A 558 5.85 -1.18 30.30
CA PRO A 558 6.53 -0.13 29.55
C PRO A 558 7.92 -0.57 29.04
N THR A 559 8.46 -1.69 29.51
CA THR A 559 9.82 -2.15 29.19
C THR A 559 9.81 -3.04 27.95
N ARG A 560 10.73 -2.76 27.02
CA ARG A 560 11.05 -3.60 25.85
C ARG A 560 12.39 -4.29 26.06
N ALA A 561 12.55 -5.45 25.44
CA ALA A 561 13.82 -6.18 25.47
C ALA A 561 14.11 -6.90 24.15
N ALA A 562 15.31 -6.67 23.61
CA ALA A 562 15.88 -7.43 22.51
C ALA A 562 16.91 -8.43 23.07
N HIS A 563 16.99 -9.61 22.46
CA HIS A 563 17.89 -10.68 22.89
C HIS A 563 18.83 -11.04 21.75
N LEU A 564 20.12 -11.13 22.06
CA LEU A 564 21.16 -11.63 21.19
C LEU A 564 21.67 -12.96 21.77
N SER A 565 21.60 -14.04 21.00
CA SER A 565 22.26 -15.30 21.35
C SER A 565 23.60 -15.37 20.66
N LEU A 566 24.65 -15.70 21.42
CA LEU A 566 26.00 -15.89 20.91
C LEU A 566 26.55 -17.26 21.32
N ASP A 567 26.88 -18.07 20.33
CA ASP A 567 27.71 -19.26 20.47
C ASP A 567 29.15 -18.92 20.09
N LEU A 568 29.88 -18.39 21.09
CA LEU A 568 31.24 -17.89 20.92
C LEU A 568 32.26 -18.98 20.54
N HIS A 569 31.91 -20.26 20.71
CA HIS A 569 32.73 -21.41 20.28
C HIS A 569 32.57 -21.72 18.80
N ARG A 570 31.46 -21.31 18.20
CA ARG A 570 31.15 -21.50 16.77
C ARG A 570 31.55 -20.33 15.89
N LEU A 571 32.02 -19.23 16.49
CA LEU A 571 32.51 -18.09 15.71
C LEU A 571 33.67 -18.52 14.80
N PRO A 572 33.69 -18.07 13.54
CA PRO A 572 34.81 -18.33 12.64
C PRO A 572 36.13 -17.90 13.26
N ALA A 573 37.20 -18.66 13.00
CA ALA A 573 38.54 -18.35 13.51
C ALA A 573 39.07 -16.97 13.07
N ALA A 574 38.48 -16.40 12.01
CA ALA A 574 38.79 -15.07 11.52
C ALA A 574 38.16 -13.95 12.38
N VAL A 575 37.10 -14.23 13.16
CA VAL A 575 36.47 -13.24 14.03
C VAL A 575 37.34 -13.04 15.27
N GLU A 576 37.81 -11.81 15.45
CA GLU A 576 38.62 -11.38 16.60
C GLU A 576 37.77 -10.63 17.63
N GLU A 577 36.68 -10.00 17.16
CA GLU A 577 35.80 -9.15 17.97
C GLU A 577 34.34 -9.23 17.50
N VAL A 578 33.38 -9.31 18.43
CA VAL A 578 31.95 -9.13 18.14
C VAL A 578 31.46 -7.86 18.83
N VAL A 579 31.22 -6.80 18.07
CA VAL A 579 30.78 -5.50 18.59
C VAL A 579 29.26 -5.47 18.64
N VAL A 580 28.69 -4.99 19.74
CA VAL A 580 27.23 -4.80 19.91
C VAL A 580 26.93 -3.31 20.01
N ALA A 581 25.95 -2.85 19.26
CA ALA A 581 25.55 -1.44 19.19
C ALA A 581 24.03 -1.28 19.22
N VAL A 582 23.59 -0.04 19.49
CA VAL A 582 22.19 0.37 19.40
C VAL A 582 22.05 1.68 18.65
N SER A 583 20.92 1.83 17.97
CA SER A 583 20.48 3.09 17.38
C SER A 583 18.98 3.28 17.55
N THR A 584 18.50 4.53 17.59
CA THR A 584 17.06 4.82 17.46
C THR A 584 16.60 4.63 16.02
N GLU A 585 15.37 4.16 15.84
CA GLU A 585 14.73 4.07 14.52
C GLU A 585 14.62 5.46 13.86
N GLU A 586 14.94 5.53 12.55
CA GLU A 586 14.94 6.78 11.78
C GLU A 586 13.76 6.78 10.79
N GLU A 587 12.54 7.03 11.27
CA GLU A 587 11.38 7.23 10.37
C GLU A 587 11.46 8.60 9.64
N GLU A 588 11.94 9.66 10.31
CA GLU A 588 12.20 10.99 9.72
C GLU A 588 13.45 11.65 10.36
N PRO A 589 14.35 12.29 9.59
CA PRO A 589 15.52 12.98 10.14
C PRO A 589 15.16 14.33 10.81
N PRO A 590 15.79 14.70 11.93
CA PRO A 590 16.86 13.97 12.62
C PRO A 590 16.34 12.89 13.57
N ALA A 591 17.03 11.74 13.57
CA ALA A 591 16.82 10.65 14.50
C ALA A 591 16.83 11.12 15.96
N LEU A 592 16.01 10.49 16.80
CA LEU A 592 15.91 10.84 18.21
C LEU A 592 17.26 10.59 18.93
N PRO A 593 17.84 11.57 19.64
CA PRO A 593 19.04 11.32 20.42
C PRO A 593 18.83 10.24 21.49
N LEU A 594 19.80 9.35 21.69
CA LEU A 594 19.74 8.30 22.71
C LEU A 594 19.58 8.87 24.13
N GLY A 595 19.94 10.14 24.35
CA GLY A 595 19.67 10.87 25.58
C GLY A 595 18.19 10.97 25.98
N TYR A 596 17.24 10.73 25.05
CA TYR A 596 15.80 10.71 25.32
C TYR A 596 15.24 9.32 25.64
N VAL A 597 16.05 8.26 25.49
CA VAL A 597 15.62 6.87 25.74
C VAL A 597 15.83 6.51 27.21
N TYR A 598 14.74 6.23 27.92
CA TYR A 598 14.80 5.96 29.35
C TYR A 598 15.05 4.47 29.65
N GLY A 599 15.85 4.18 30.67
CA GLY A 599 16.03 2.81 31.18
C GLY A 599 16.81 1.87 30.26
N LEU A 600 17.64 2.38 29.34
CA LEU A 600 18.53 1.55 28.52
C LEU A 600 19.52 0.77 29.41
N ALA A 601 19.40 -0.55 29.44
CA ALA A 601 20.27 -1.43 30.21
C ALA A 601 20.64 -2.67 29.39
N VAL A 602 21.91 -3.05 29.48
CA VAL A 602 22.43 -4.28 28.87
C VAL A 602 22.74 -5.27 29.98
N ALA A 603 22.18 -6.47 29.89
CA ALA A 603 22.50 -7.59 30.75
C ALA A 603 23.05 -8.73 29.90
N ALA A 604 24.02 -9.46 30.41
CA ALA A 604 24.58 -10.61 29.70
C ALA A 604 24.67 -11.80 30.65
N SER A 605 24.29 -12.96 30.15
CA SER A 605 24.51 -14.25 30.79
C SER A 605 25.55 -14.99 29.95
N TYR A 606 26.67 -15.38 30.57
CA TYR A 606 27.81 -15.95 29.87
C TYR A 606 27.81 -17.48 29.99
N GLY A 607 28.08 -18.17 28.87
CA GLY A 607 28.37 -19.59 28.88
C GLY A 607 29.80 -19.91 29.36
N PRO A 608 30.18 -21.20 29.49
CA PRO A 608 31.51 -21.67 29.82
C PRO A 608 32.55 -21.11 28.84
N GLY A 609 33.61 -20.54 29.40
CA GLY A 609 34.69 -19.91 28.61
C GLY A 609 34.43 -18.46 28.23
N ALA A 610 33.38 -17.82 28.77
CA ALA A 610 33.18 -16.38 28.64
C ALA A 610 32.98 -15.69 30.00
N ALA A 611 33.49 -14.47 30.13
CA ALA A 611 33.38 -13.66 31.36
C ALA A 611 33.07 -12.20 31.04
N GLY A 612 32.32 -11.53 31.92
CA GLY A 612 32.03 -10.10 31.80
C GLY A 612 31.08 -9.59 32.88
N PRO A 613 30.72 -8.29 32.86
CA PRO A 613 29.80 -7.71 33.83
C PRO A 613 28.37 -8.25 33.65
N ALA A 614 27.67 -8.49 34.76
CA ALA A 614 26.31 -9.05 34.75
C ALA A 614 25.23 -8.06 34.27
N LYS A 615 25.45 -6.75 34.50
CA LYS A 615 24.56 -5.68 34.04
C LYS A 615 25.33 -4.36 33.90
N TRP A 616 25.03 -3.61 32.84
CA TRP A 616 25.50 -2.25 32.63
C TRP A 616 24.29 -1.34 32.37
N PRO A 617 24.04 -0.32 33.24
CA PRO A 617 22.80 0.48 33.20
C PRO A 617 22.77 1.57 32.11
N GLY A 618 23.66 1.51 31.11
CA GLY A 618 23.71 2.48 30.01
C GLY A 618 23.99 3.91 30.46
N ALA A 619 23.92 4.85 29.52
CA ALA A 619 23.96 6.28 29.82
C ALA A 619 22.54 6.76 30.15
N ASN A 620 22.36 7.39 31.32
CA ASN A 620 21.11 8.08 31.66
C ASN A 620 21.26 9.57 31.35
N GLY A 621 20.69 10.00 30.21
CA GLY A 621 20.66 11.40 29.76
C GLY A 621 21.96 11.91 29.13
N GLY A 622 21.83 12.81 28.14
CA GLY A 622 22.93 13.63 27.62
C GLY A 622 23.75 13.08 26.45
N VAL A 623 23.37 11.95 25.83
CA VAL A 623 23.96 11.49 24.56
C VAL A 623 23.23 12.21 23.41
N PRO A 624 23.89 13.14 22.70
CA PRO A 624 23.25 13.90 21.62
C PRO A 624 23.09 13.08 20.33
N ASP A 625 23.79 11.96 20.23
CA ASP A 625 23.77 11.08 19.06
C ASP A 625 22.63 10.05 19.13
N SER A 626 22.13 9.64 17.97
CA SER A 626 21.11 8.61 17.80
C SER A 626 21.65 7.17 17.82
N ALA A 627 22.97 6.98 17.98
CA ALA A 627 23.62 5.68 18.00
C ALA A 627 24.77 5.57 19.01
N MET A 628 25.01 4.36 19.53
CA MET A 628 26.04 4.08 20.53
C MET A 628 26.54 2.63 20.47
N LEU A 629 27.83 2.44 20.72
CA LEU A 629 28.44 1.14 20.98
C LEU A 629 28.18 0.72 22.43
N LEU A 630 27.50 -0.41 22.63
CA LEU A 630 27.25 -0.97 23.95
C LEU A 630 28.50 -1.63 24.53
N GLY A 631 29.25 -2.35 23.68
CA GLY A 631 30.47 -3.06 24.05
C GLY A 631 30.84 -4.10 23.02
N SER A 632 31.88 -4.88 23.29
CA SER A 632 32.32 -5.95 22.38
C SER A 632 32.81 -7.18 23.11
N PHE A 633 32.58 -8.35 22.53
CA PHE A 633 33.27 -9.58 22.91
C PHE A 633 34.61 -9.62 22.21
N GLN A 634 35.70 -9.74 22.98
CA GLN A 634 37.07 -9.81 22.49
C GLN A 634 37.71 -11.12 22.91
N ARG A 635 38.57 -11.66 22.05
CA ARG A 635 39.30 -12.90 22.33
C ARG A 635 40.47 -12.64 23.28
N ALA A 636 40.50 -13.31 24.43
CA ALA A 636 41.55 -13.21 25.44
C ALA A 636 42.16 -14.59 25.75
N ASP A 637 43.29 -14.61 26.46
CA ASP A 637 43.95 -15.86 26.89
C ASP A 637 43.05 -16.62 27.88
N GLY A 638 42.33 -17.62 27.37
CA GLY A 638 41.39 -18.44 28.15
C GLY A 638 39.91 -18.32 27.76
N GLY A 639 39.56 -17.52 26.75
CA GLY A 639 38.19 -17.44 26.23
C GLY A 639 37.79 -16.07 25.70
N TRP A 640 36.48 -15.85 25.57
CA TRP A 640 35.94 -14.55 25.13
C TRP A 640 35.56 -13.67 26.32
N GLN A 641 35.94 -12.40 26.29
CA GLN A 641 35.60 -11.44 27.34
C GLN A 641 34.74 -10.31 26.78
N PHE A 642 33.65 -9.96 27.46
CA PHE A 642 32.85 -8.80 27.09
C PHE A 642 33.40 -7.53 27.74
N ALA A 643 33.77 -6.56 26.90
CA ALA A 643 34.24 -5.24 27.27
C ALA A 643 33.13 -4.20 27.02
N PRO A 644 32.48 -3.65 28.07
CA PRO A 644 31.50 -2.58 27.89
C PRO A 644 32.17 -1.28 27.40
N SER A 645 31.49 -0.51 26.57
CA SER A 645 32.03 0.73 25.97
C SER A 645 31.21 1.98 26.32
N GLY A 646 29.97 2.06 25.85
CA GLY A 646 29.12 3.26 25.97
C GLY A 646 29.56 4.44 25.13
N ARG A 647 30.26 4.20 24.01
CA ARG A 647 30.75 5.25 23.11
C ARG A 647 29.70 5.64 22.07
N ALA A 648 29.28 6.90 22.07
CA ALA A 648 28.37 7.46 21.08
C ALA A 648 28.98 7.47 19.65
N VAL A 649 28.13 7.37 18.64
CA VAL A 649 28.51 7.38 17.22
C VAL A 649 27.61 8.35 16.46
N THR A 650 28.23 9.31 15.77
CA THR A 650 27.53 10.31 14.95
C THR A 650 26.93 9.66 13.70
N ASN A 651 25.80 10.19 13.19
CA ASN A 651 25.09 9.71 12.00
C ASN A 651 24.38 8.35 12.17
N GLY A 652 23.88 8.05 13.38
CA GLY A 652 22.96 6.94 13.59
C GLY A 652 23.52 5.57 13.17
N LEU A 653 22.64 4.72 12.63
CA LEU A 653 23.03 3.39 12.15
C LEU A 653 24.01 3.46 10.96
N ALA A 654 23.87 4.45 10.09
CA ALA A 654 24.77 4.68 8.97
C ALA A 654 26.21 4.96 9.42
N GLY A 655 26.37 5.74 10.49
CA GLY A 655 27.66 5.99 11.14
C GLY A 655 28.27 4.74 11.75
N LEU A 656 27.44 3.90 12.40
CA LEU A 656 27.86 2.61 12.96
C LEU A 656 28.38 1.67 11.85
N ALA A 657 27.59 1.49 10.79
CA ALA A 657 27.94 0.63 9.67
C ALA A 657 29.22 1.11 8.96
N THR A 658 29.33 2.41 8.69
CA THR A 658 30.55 3.01 8.10
C THR A 658 31.77 2.81 8.98
N ALA A 659 31.64 2.95 10.31
CA ALA A 659 32.74 2.80 11.25
C ALA A 659 33.37 1.40 11.25
N PHE A 660 32.59 0.36 10.89
CA PHE A 660 33.07 -1.03 10.78
C PHE A 660 33.27 -1.50 9.33
N GLY A 661 33.28 -0.56 8.38
CA GLY A 661 33.62 -0.83 6.98
C GLY A 661 32.51 -1.45 6.14
N VAL A 662 31.26 -1.37 6.59
CA VAL A 662 30.08 -1.64 5.75
C VAL A 662 29.89 -0.43 4.83
N ALA A 663 29.70 -0.67 3.53
CA ALA A 663 29.38 0.41 2.59
C ALA A 663 27.95 0.91 2.86
N VAL A 664 27.82 2.19 3.22
CA VAL A 664 26.53 2.84 3.41
C VAL A 664 26.43 3.96 2.39
N GLU A 665 25.59 3.77 1.37
CA GLU A 665 25.12 4.84 0.48
C GLU A 665 23.72 5.30 0.89
#